data_AF-A0AA88RW59-F1
#
_entry.id   AF-A0AA88RW59-F1
#
_cell.length_a   1.000
_cell.length_b   1.000
_cell.length_c   1.000
_cell.angle_alpha   90.00
_cell.angle_beta   90.00
_cell.angle_gamma   90.00
#
_symmetry.space_group_name_H-M   'P 1'
#
loop_
_entity.id
_entity.type
_entity.pdbx_description
1 polymer ?
#
loop_
_entity_poly.entity_id
_entity_poly.type
_entity_poly.pdbx_seq_one_letter_code
_entity_poly.pdbx_strand_id
1 'polypeptide(L)'
;MAKSDVKLLGAWPSPYVNRAQIALNVKSVNYEFLEETFGSKSELLLKSNPVHKKIPVLIHGDKPICESLIIVQYIDEVWADGPSILPSDPYDRAIARFWAAYIDDKWFPLLREIRSAEGQEAKAAIAKQITEGFELLEEAFVKSSKGKGYFGGDSIGVQHTSSAILIMAKSDVKLLGFWASPYVNRVQLALNVKSIDYEFVEERFFPKSELLLSSNPVHKKIPVFFHGKKTICESLVIVQYIDEGWTNGPSILPSDPCDRAVARFWAAYLDEKWFPAVRELRSAQGEEAKAALIEKVVEGLALLEVAFVECSKGKAYFGGDSIGYLDIAFGSFLGWLKVVEIIADMKLLDEAKIPGLTEWAVRFSSNDAVKDVLPEPEKLIEFFKRFQARLKAAATSILPWLLIMAKSDVKLLGYWSSPYVNRVQIALNVKSIDYEFIEEKFFPKSELLLSSNPVHKKIPVFFHGDKPICESLVIVQYIDEEWTNGPSILPSDPSDRAVARFWAAYVDEKWFPSLRELRLAQREEAKAALTEKVVEGLALLEAAFVECSKGKTYFGGDCIGVQKKNMLSVRTSNIVHFLHPSARTLSLMAKSDVKLLGAWPSSYVNRAQIALNVKSVDYEFLEETFRPKSELLLKSNPIHKKIPVLIHGDKPICESLIIVQYIDEVWADGPSILPCDPYDHAIARFWAAYIDDKWSPLLRELTSEQGEEAKAAVIKQ
;
A
#
# COMPACT_ATOMS: atom_id res chain seq x y z
N MET A 1 5.12 -15.57 58.71
CA MET A 1 4.99 -16.22 57.39
C MET A 1 5.86 -17.47 57.43
N ALA A 2 5.33 -18.65 57.11
CA ALA A 2 6.17 -19.84 56.98
C ALA A 2 7.20 -19.58 55.87
N LYS A 3 8.50 -19.80 56.14
CA LYS A 3 9.54 -19.69 55.12
C LYS A 3 9.19 -20.65 53.98
N SER A 4 9.23 -20.19 52.74
CA SER A 4 9.07 -21.11 51.61
C SER A 4 10.17 -22.16 51.66
N ASP A 5 9.79 -23.42 51.48
CA ASP A 5 10.73 -24.55 51.41
C ASP A 5 11.51 -24.55 50.09
N VAL A 6 11.17 -23.66 49.15
CA VAL A 6 11.83 -23.50 47.86
C VAL A 6 12.48 -22.13 47.78
N LYS A 7 13.78 -22.09 47.47
CA LYS A 7 14.54 -20.87 47.23
C LYS A 7 15.25 -20.95 45.90
N LEU A 8 15.30 -19.84 45.17
CA LEU A 8 16.06 -19.74 43.93
C LEU A 8 17.16 -18.69 44.10
N LEU A 9 18.41 -19.15 44.15
CA LEU A 9 19.58 -18.29 44.19
C LEU A 9 19.99 -17.92 42.76
N GLY A 10 20.03 -16.64 42.46
CA GLY A 10 20.36 -16.15 41.13
C GLY A 10 20.39 -14.64 41.03
N ALA A 11 20.67 -14.14 39.84
CA ALA A 11 20.61 -12.72 39.52
C ALA A 11 19.58 -12.53 38.41
N TRP A 12 18.71 -11.52 38.54
CA TRP A 12 17.55 -11.33 37.65
C TRP A 12 17.86 -11.17 36.15
N PRO A 13 19.02 -10.66 35.67
CA PRO A 13 19.25 -10.56 34.23
C PRO A 13 19.83 -11.86 33.65
N SER A 14 20.05 -12.90 34.49
CA SER A 14 20.65 -14.15 34.03
C SER A 14 19.63 -15.01 33.25
N PRO A 15 19.93 -15.37 31.98
CA PRO A 15 19.08 -16.23 31.17
C PRO A 15 18.77 -17.57 31.85
N TYR A 16 19.79 -18.16 32.48
CA TYR A 16 19.68 -19.45 33.14
C TYR A 16 18.81 -19.38 34.40
N VAL A 17 18.81 -18.25 35.12
CA VAL A 17 17.97 -18.04 36.31
C VAL A 17 16.51 -17.85 35.91
N ASN A 18 16.27 -17.06 34.87
CA ASN A 18 14.91 -16.81 34.36
C ASN A 18 14.26 -18.12 33.87
N ARG A 19 15.04 -19.03 33.29
CA ARG A 19 14.58 -20.38 32.94
C ARG A 19 13.98 -21.13 34.15
N ALA A 20 14.66 -21.08 35.30
CA ALA A 20 14.18 -21.71 36.54
C ALA A 20 12.95 -20.98 37.11
N GLN A 21 12.92 -19.64 37.07
CA GLN A 21 11.77 -18.85 37.50
C GLN A 21 10.51 -19.18 36.68
N ILE A 22 10.64 -19.29 35.35
CA ILE A 22 9.54 -19.66 34.47
C ILE A 22 9.01 -21.04 34.81
N ALA A 23 9.88 -22.02 35.03
CA ALA A 23 9.44 -23.38 35.41
C ALA A 23 8.68 -23.39 36.75
N LEU A 24 9.16 -22.66 37.76
CA LEU A 24 8.45 -22.52 39.03
C LEU A 24 7.09 -21.84 38.86
N ASN A 25 7.03 -20.78 38.05
CA ASN A 25 5.80 -20.03 37.78
C ASN A 25 4.78 -20.87 36.98
N VAL A 26 5.22 -21.64 35.98
CA VAL A 26 4.36 -22.57 35.22
C VAL A 26 3.74 -23.63 36.13
N LYS A 27 4.48 -24.07 37.15
CA LYS A 27 4.00 -25.02 38.17
C LYS A 27 3.29 -24.35 39.34
N SER A 28 3.13 -23.03 39.34
CA SER A 28 2.55 -22.25 40.45
C SER A 28 3.22 -22.52 41.80
N VAL A 29 4.53 -22.76 41.80
CA VAL A 29 5.32 -23.03 43.01
C VAL A 29 5.78 -21.71 43.60
N ASN A 30 5.42 -21.44 44.86
CA ASN A 30 5.93 -20.29 45.60
C ASN A 30 7.39 -20.49 46.00
N TYR A 31 8.25 -19.52 45.75
CA TYR A 31 9.68 -19.59 46.10
C TYR A 31 10.21 -18.26 46.65
N GLU A 32 11.25 -18.33 47.47
CA GLU A 32 12.04 -17.18 47.90
C GLU A 32 13.14 -16.92 46.86
N PHE A 33 13.17 -15.74 46.24
CA PHE A 33 14.25 -15.37 45.33
C PHE A 33 15.40 -14.71 46.09
N LEU A 34 16.58 -15.30 46.01
CA LEU A 34 17.80 -14.82 46.66
C LEU A 34 18.69 -14.18 45.60
N GLU A 35 18.77 -12.84 45.60
CA GLU A 35 19.56 -12.08 44.63
C GLU A 35 21.07 -12.27 44.90
N GLU A 36 21.79 -12.70 43.87
CA GLU A 36 23.24 -12.85 43.85
C GLU A 36 23.89 -11.62 43.19
N THR A 37 24.97 -11.09 43.78
CA THR A 37 25.67 -9.93 43.24
C THR A 37 26.66 -10.32 42.14
N PHE A 38 26.69 -9.55 41.06
CA PHE A 38 27.66 -9.77 39.98
C PHE A 38 29.09 -9.44 40.45
N GLY A 39 30.02 -10.38 40.24
CA GLY A 39 31.44 -10.23 40.59
C GLY A 39 31.82 -11.09 41.80
N SER A 40 31.48 -10.64 43.01
CA SER A 40 31.77 -11.36 44.25
C SER A 40 30.75 -12.47 44.49
N LYS A 41 31.18 -13.74 44.44
CA LYS A 41 30.33 -14.90 44.70
C LYS A 41 30.06 -15.05 46.20
N SER A 42 28.81 -15.20 46.58
CA SER A 42 28.37 -15.42 47.95
C SER A 42 28.84 -16.77 48.50
N GLU A 43 29.03 -16.86 49.81
CA GLU A 43 29.32 -18.14 50.47
C GLU A 43 28.22 -19.17 50.22
N LEU A 44 26.96 -18.71 50.13
CA LEU A 44 25.83 -19.56 49.81
C LEU A 44 25.99 -20.17 48.42
N LEU A 45 26.33 -19.39 47.38
CA LEU A 45 26.57 -19.92 46.04
C LEU A 45 27.73 -20.92 46.02
N LEU A 46 28.84 -20.58 46.67
CA LEU A 46 30.04 -21.44 46.71
C LEU A 46 29.78 -22.75 47.45
N LYS A 47 28.98 -22.73 48.52
CA LYS A 47 28.58 -23.93 49.27
C LYS A 47 27.56 -24.78 48.50
N SER A 48 26.62 -24.13 47.80
CA SER A 48 25.50 -24.81 47.14
C SER A 48 25.87 -25.38 45.76
N ASN A 49 26.78 -24.72 45.04
CA ASN A 49 27.33 -25.19 43.77
C ASN A 49 28.87 -25.18 43.82
N PRO A 50 29.52 -26.10 44.57
CA PRO A 50 30.97 -26.09 44.74
C PRO A 50 31.74 -26.43 43.45
N VAL A 51 31.09 -27.12 42.50
CA VAL A 51 31.69 -27.58 41.24
C VAL A 51 31.80 -26.42 40.24
N HIS A 52 30.66 -25.87 39.80
CA HIS A 52 30.65 -24.85 38.76
C HIS A 52 30.66 -23.44 39.33
N LYS A 53 30.20 -23.27 40.58
CA LYS A 53 30.13 -21.96 41.26
C LYS A 53 29.35 -20.95 40.41
N LYS A 54 28.27 -21.41 39.76
CA LYS A 54 27.42 -20.66 38.83
C LYS A 54 25.97 -20.66 39.31
N ILE A 55 25.27 -19.59 38.97
CA ILE A 55 23.82 -19.44 39.12
C ILE A 55 23.09 -19.94 37.85
N PRO A 56 21.83 -20.38 37.93
CA PRO A 56 21.00 -20.53 39.13
C PRO A 56 21.39 -21.70 40.04
N VAL A 57 20.96 -21.63 41.29
CA VAL A 57 20.83 -22.79 42.18
C VAL A 57 19.43 -22.80 42.80
N LEU A 58 18.67 -23.87 42.57
CA LEU A 58 17.41 -24.09 43.28
C LEU A 58 17.71 -24.83 44.58
N ILE A 59 17.24 -24.33 45.71
CA ILE A 59 17.37 -24.97 47.02
C ILE A 59 15.99 -25.39 47.46
N HIS A 60 15.74 -26.70 47.52
CA HIS A 60 14.49 -27.27 48.02
C HIS A 60 14.78 -27.94 49.37
N GLY A 61 14.28 -27.35 50.46
CA GLY A 61 14.73 -27.62 51.83
C GLY A 61 16.19 -27.22 52.01
N ASP A 62 17.04 -28.21 52.28
CA ASP A 62 18.50 -28.05 52.39
C ASP A 62 19.27 -28.70 51.23
N LYS A 63 18.57 -29.08 50.16
CA LYS A 63 19.16 -29.79 49.01
C LYS A 63 19.34 -28.83 47.83
N PRO A 64 20.58 -28.51 47.42
CA PRO A 64 20.82 -27.69 46.24
C PRO A 64 20.73 -28.51 44.95
N ILE A 65 20.06 -27.95 43.95
CA ILE A 65 19.97 -28.43 42.57
C ILE A 65 20.61 -27.38 41.68
N CYS A 66 21.62 -27.79 40.91
CA CYS A 66 22.43 -26.93 40.05
C CYS A 66 22.13 -27.22 38.57
N GLU A 67 22.52 -26.29 37.69
CA GLU A 67 22.28 -26.29 36.25
C GLU A 67 20.81 -26.08 35.88
N SER A 68 20.53 -25.05 35.08
CA SER A 68 19.16 -24.61 34.83
C SER A 68 18.28 -25.67 34.15
N LEU A 69 18.81 -26.51 33.25
CA LEU A 69 18.04 -27.59 32.64
C LEU A 69 17.70 -28.72 33.62
N ILE A 70 18.62 -29.04 34.53
CA ILE A 70 18.39 -30.02 35.59
C ILE A 70 17.37 -29.47 36.58
N ILE A 71 17.46 -28.17 36.92
CA ILE A 71 16.47 -27.49 37.77
C ILE A 71 15.08 -27.55 37.14
N VAL A 72 14.92 -27.26 35.85
CA VAL A 72 13.62 -27.35 35.17
C VAL A 72 13.08 -28.77 35.19
N GLN A 73 13.92 -29.76 34.90
CA GLN A 73 13.51 -31.17 34.95
C GLN A 73 13.07 -31.57 36.37
N TYR A 74 13.85 -31.18 37.39
CA TYR A 74 13.51 -31.42 38.79
C TYR A 74 12.17 -30.78 39.16
N ILE A 75 11.92 -29.53 38.73
CA ILE A 75 10.65 -28.85 38.96
C ILE A 75 9.49 -29.61 38.28
N ASP A 76 9.70 -30.08 37.06
CA ASP A 76 8.67 -30.81 36.32
C ASP A 76 8.32 -32.16 36.98
N GLU A 77 9.32 -32.86 37.50
CA GLU A 77 9.17 -34.17 38.15
C GLU A 77 8.60 -34.07 39.58
N VAL A 78 9.03 -33.08 40.36
CA VAL A 78 8.61 -32.93 41.78
C VAL A 78 7.19 -32.38 41.88
N TRP A 79 6.82 -31.42 41.04
CA TRP A 79 5.47 -30.85 40.98
C TRP A 79 4.72 -31.40 39.75
N ALA A 80 4.63 -32.74 39.69
CA ALA A 80 4.01 -33.46 38.57
C ALA A 80 2.51 -33.18 38.40
N ASP A 81 1.81 -32.73 39.45
CA ASP A 81 0.39 -32.38 39.40
C ASP A 81 0.11 -31.09 38.61
N GLY A 82 1.13 -30.25 38.37
CA GLY A 82 1.04 -29.04 37.56
C GLY A 82 1.29 -29.28 36.06
N PRO A 83 1.10 -28.25 35.20
CA PRO A 83 1.31 -28.37 33.76
C PRO A 83 2.68 -28.99 33.41
N SER A 84 2.70 -30.01 32.55
CA SER A 84 3.92 -30.70 32.15
C SER A 84 4.81 -29.78 31.31
N ILE A 85 6.07 -29.62 31.72
CA ILE A 85 7.06 -28.80 31.01
C ILE A 85 7.82 -29.65 29.97
N LEU A 86 8.08 -30.92 30.25
CA LEU A 86 8.62 -31.85 29.26
C LEU A 86 7.50 -32.62 28.55
N PRO A 87 7.69 -32.98 27.27
CA PRO A 87 6.79 -33.93 26.60
C PRO A 87 6.74 -35.27 27.33
N SER A 88 5.57 -35.90 27.33
CA SER A 88 5.36 -37.23 27.92
C SER A 88 5.98 -38.35 27.07
N ASP A 89 5.99 -38.18 25.75
CA ASP A 89 6.64 -39.11 24.83
C ASP A 89 8.18 -39.07 24.98
N PRO A 90 8.87 -40.22 25.12
CA PRO A 90 10.32 -40.27 25.30
C PRO A 90 11.13 -39.68 24.14
N TYR A 91 10.65 -39.82 22.90
CA TYR A 91 11.32 -39.26 21.72
C TYR A 91 11.15 -37.75 21.68
N ASP A 92 9.93 -37.24 21.83
CA ASP A 92 9.67 -35.80 21.86
C ASP A 92 10.40 -35.11 23.02
N ARG A 93 10.53 -35.80 24.17
CA ARG A 93 11.33 -35.33 25.31
C ARG A 93 12.84 -35.30 25.02
N ALA A 94 13.36 -36.24 24.22
CA ALA A 94 14.75 -36.21 23.77
C ALA A 94 14.99 -35.05 22.78
N ILE A 95 14.04 -34.80 21.87
CA ILE A 95 14.08 -33.66 20.94
C ILE A 95 14.04 -32.32 21.69
N ALA A 96 13.17 -32.20 22.70
CA ALA A 96 13.11 -31.04 23.59
C ALA A 96 14.47 -30.74 24.26
N ARG A 97 15.13 -31.78 24.79
CA ARG A 97 16.45 -31.66 25.41
C ARG A 97 17.54 -31.30 24.41
N PHE A 98 17.51 -31.88 23.21
CA PHE A 98 18.46 -31.55 22.15
C PHE A 98 18.41 -30.05 21.80
N TRP A 99 17.22 -29.49 21.59
CA TRP A 99 17.08 -28.07 21.25
C TRP A 99 17.43 -27.14 22.41
N ALA A 100 17.13 -27.52 23.65
CA ALA A 100 17.56 -26.78 24.83
C ALA A 100 19.10 -26.74 24.94
N ALA A 101 19.78 -27.87 24.71
CA ALA A 101 21.24 -27.94 24.68
C ALA A 101 21.82 -27.13 23.51
N TYR A 102 21.21 -27.19 22.33
CA TYR A 102 21.62 -26.39 21.18
C TYR A 102 21.62 -24.88 21.48
N ILE A 103 20.57 -24.38 22.13
CA ILE A 103 20.47 -22.97 22.53
C ILE A 103 21.58 -22.61 23.52
N ASP A 104 21.85 -23.48 24.49
CA ASP A 104 22.90 -23.28 25.49
C ASP A 104 24.31 -23.27 24.88
N ASP A 105 24.57 -24.17 23.94
CA ASP A 105 25.90 -24.40 23.37
C ASP A 105 26.22 -23.50 22.17
N LYS A 106 25.20 -23.05 21.43
CA LYS A 106 25.38 -22.28 20.19
C LYS A 106 24.93 -20.84 20.34
N TRP A 107 23.79 -20.61 20.98
CA TRP A 107 23.12 -19.32 20.87
C TRP A 107 23.58 -18.32 21.94
N PHE A 108 23.63 -18.70 23.22
CA PHE A 108 24.16 -17.81 24.26
C PHE A 108 25.64 -17.42 24.09
N PRO A 109 26.54 -18.31 23.64
CA PRO A 109 27.92 -17.94 23.34
C PRO A 109 28.01 -16.85 22.26
N LEU A 110 27.28 -16.98 21.15
CA LEU A 110 27.26 -15.98 20.08
C LEU A 110 26.71 -14.62 20.55
N LEU A 111 25.67 -14.60 21.39
CA LEU A 111 25.15 -13.36 21.99
C LEU A 111 26.15 -12.66 22.91
N ARG A 112 27.02 -13.42 23.58
CA ARG A 112 28.11 -12.86 24.38
C ARG A 112 29.24 -12.36 23.48
N GLU A 113 29.58 -13.12 22.45
CA GLU A 113 30.64 -12.77 21.50
C GLU A 113 30.31 -11.50 20.72
N ILE A 114 29.08 -11.33 20.22
CA ILE A 114 28.69 -10.12 19.48
C ILE A 114 28.76 -8.85 20.34
N ARG A 115 28.48 -8.97 21.65
CA ARG A 115 28.60 -7.87 22.62
C ARG A 115 30.05 -7.47 22.86
N SER A 116 30.96 -8.45 22.74
CA SER A 116 32.39 -8.30 23.01
C SER A 116 33.22 -8.02 21.74
N ALA A 117 32.61 -8.17 20.56
CA ALA A 117 33.29 -8.01 19.28
C ALA A 117 33.60 -6.54 18.98
N GLU A 118 34.83 -6.27 18.54
CA GLU A 118 35.28 -4.96 18.08
C GLU A 118 35.30 -4.92 16.56
N GLY A 119 34.82 -3.82 15.98
CA GLY A 119 34.73 -3.65 14.52
C GLY A 119 33.43 -4.19 13.92
N GLN A 120 33.01 -3.55 12.83
CA GLN A 120 31.71 -3.80 12.21
C GLN A 120 31.66 -5.13 11.43
N GLU A 121 32.81 -5.56 10.89
CA GLU A 121 32.96 -6.81 10.15
C GLU A 121 32.84 -8.04 11.06
N ALA A 122 33.51 -8.02 12.22
CA ALA A 122 33.39 -9.09 13.22
C ALA A 122 31.95 -9.20 13.76
N LYS A 123 31.29 -8.07 14.03
CA LYS A 123 29.88 -8.04 14.44
C LYS A 123 28.94 -8.58 13.36
N ALA A 124 29.19 -8.26 12.09
CA ALA A 124 28.40 -8.76 10.96
C ALA A 124 28.55 -10.28 10.78
N ALA A 125 29.77 -10.81 10.93
CA ALA A 125 30.00 -12.26 10.84
C ALA A 125 29.29 -13.04 11.95
N ILE A 126 29.30 -12.52 13.19
CA ILE A 126 28.58 -13.14 14.32
C ILE A 126 27.07 -12.97 14.15
N ALA A 127 26.60 -11.80 13.68
CA ALA A 127 25.19 -11.58 13.39
C ALA A 127 24.66 -12.56 12.34
N LYS A 128 25.46 -12.88 11.32
CA LYS A 128 25.12 -13.90 10.32
C LYS A 128 24.96 -15.29 10.95
N GLN A 129 25.87 -15.70 11.83
CA GLN A 129 25.76 -16.98 12.54
C GLN A 129 24.54 -17.03 13.48
N ILE A 130 24.19 -15.91 14.11
CA ILE A 130 22.96 -15.80 14.91
C ILE A 130 21.72 -15.96 14.04
N THR A 131 21.70 -15.34 12.84
CA THR A 131 20.61 -15.47 11.87
C THR A 131 20.45 -16.91 11.38
N GLU A 132 21.54 -17.56 10.97
CA GLU A 132 21.53 -18.98 10.56
C GLU A 132 21.02 -19.89 11.71
N GLY A 133 21.41 -19.59 12.95
CA GLY A 133 20.91 -20.28 14.14
C GLY A 133 19.40 -20.12 14.36
N PHE A 134 18.83 -18.94 14.03
CA PHE A 134 17.39 -18.70 14.10
C PHE A 134 16.62 -19.45 13.01
N GLU A 135 17.15 -19.50 11.78
CA GLU A 135 16.53 -20.24 10.68
C GLU A 135 16.43 -21.73 11.01
N LEU A 136 17.49 -22.31 11.59
CA LEU A 136 17.48 -23.70 12.06
C LEU A 136 16.46 -23.95 13.18
N LEU A 137 16.32 -23.02 14.12
CA LEU A 137 15.31 -23.11 15.18
C LEU A 137 13.88 -22.97 14.64
N GLU A 138 13.66 -22.11 13.64
CA GLU A 138 12.36 -21.95 12.97
C GLU A 138 11.97 -23.20 12.20
N GLU A 139 12.90 -23.79 11.43
CA GLU A 139 12.66 -25.07 10.76
C GLU A 139 12.32 -26.18 11.75
N ALA A 140 13.05 -26.24 12.86
CA ALA A 140 12.79 -27.18 13.92
C ALA A 140 11.43 -26.96 14.57
N PHE A 141 11.04 -25.69 14.78
CA PHE A 141 9.74 -25.31 15.30
C PHE A 141 8.63 -25.79 14.38
N VAL A 142 8.72 -25.52 13.07
CA VAL A 142 7.72 -25.96 12.08
C VAL A 142 7.59 -27.49 12.07
N LYS A 143 8.70 -28.22 12.11
CA LYS A 143 8.69 -29.70 12.13
C LYS A 143 8.11 -30.27 13.43
N SER A 144 8.39 -29.63 14.57
CA SER A 144 8.06 -30.16 15.90
C SER A 144 6.73 -29.66 16.47
N SER A 145 6.23 -28.51 16.02
CA SER A 145 5.00 -27.89 16.53
C SER A 145 3.72 -28.49 15.92
N LYS A 146 3.83 -29.17 14.77
CA LYS A 146 2.68 -29.71 14.01
C LYS A 146 1.59 -28.64 13.77
N GLY A 147 1.99 -27.37 13.60
CA GLY A 147 1.09 -26.23 13.38
C GLY A 147 0.52 -25.56 14.64
N LYS A 148 1.01 -25.91 15.82
CA LYS A 148 0.57 -25.36 17.12
C LYS A 148 1.53 -24.28 17.64
N GLY A 149 1.12 -23.58 18.71
CA GLY A 149 1.82 -22.40 19.23
C GLY A 149 3.16 -22.66 19.91
N TYR A 150 3.48 -23.91 20.24
CA TYR A 150 4.67 -24.30 20.98
C TYR A 150 5.37 -25.51 20.32
N PHE A 151 6.69 -25.63 20.43
CA PHE A 151 7.45 -26.87 20.17
C PHE A 151 6.82 -28.03 20.95
N GLY A 152 6.28 -29.03 20.26
CA GLY A 152 5.60 -30.18 20.89
C GLY A 152 4.09 -30.02 21.09
N GLY A 153 3.48 -28.89 20.69
CA GLY A 153 2.02 -28.76 20.61
C GLY A 153 1.42 -27.57 21.36
N ASP A 154 0.43 -27.85 22.23
CA ASP A 154 -0.38 -26.84 22.94
C ASP A 154 0.18 -26.45 24.32
N SER A 155 1.30 -27.05 24.75
CA SER A 155 1.89 -26.85 26.08
C SER A 155 3.31 -26.26 26.03
N ILE A 156 3.67 -25.51 27.07
CA ILE A 156 4.98 -24.88 27.22
C ILE A 156 6.05 -25.95 27.50
N GLY A 157 6.84 -26.28 26.47
CA GLY A 157 8.00 -27.20 26.54
C GLY A 157 9.29 -26.62 27.16
N VAL A 158 10.23 -27.44 27.66
CA VAL A 158 11.55 -27.02 28.20
C VAL A 158 12.41 -26.19 27.22
N GLN A 159 12.31 -26.47 25.92
CA GLN A 159 12.92 -25.67 24.86
C GLN A 159 12.39 -24.23 24.84
N HIS A 160 11.15 -23.96 25.24
CA HIS A 160 10.61 -22.60 25.39
C HIS A 160 11.18 -21.90 26.61
N THR A 161 11.42 -22.63 27.72
CA THR A 161 12.10 -22.06 28.90
C THR A 161 13.57 -21.74 28.59
N SER A 162 14.16 -22.40 27.59
CA SER A 162 15.53 -22.15 27.12
C SER A 162 15.59 -21.01 26.10
N SER A 163 14.61 -20.91 25.19
CA SER A 163 14.39 -19.80 24.26
C SER A 163 13.75 -18.57 24.89
N ALA A 164 13.31 -18.65 26.15
CA ALA A 164 12.57 -17.58 26.85
C ALA A 164 13.34 -16.26 26.97
N ILE A 165 14.62 -16.23 26.60
CA ILE A 165 15.42 -14.99 26.54
C ILE A 165 15.17 -14.16 25.28
N LEU A 166 14.36 -14.63 24.32
CA LEU A 166 13.69 -13.74 23.36
C LEU A 166 12.17 -13.61 23.56
N ILE A 167 11.62 -14.27 24.58
CA ILE A 167 10.40 -13.80 25.23
C ILE A 167 10.81 -13.05 26.51
N MET A 168 11.55 -11.95 26.36
CA MET A 168 11.01 -10.75 27.02
C MET A 168 9.54 -10.76 26.65
N ALA A 169 8.62 -10.57 27.58
CA ALA A 169 7.27 -10.22 27.20
C ALA A 169 7.38 -8.95 26.34
N LYS A 170 7.66 -9.12 25.03
CA LYS A 170 7.20 -8.26 23.98
C LYS A 170 5.74 -8.30 24.30
N SER A 171 5.26 -7.21 24.86
CA SER A 171 3.84 -7.03 24.91
C SER A 171 3.35 -7.45 23.53
N ASP A 172 2.35 -8.33 23.51
CA ASP A 172 1.67 -8.65 22.26
C ASP A 172 1.19 -7.35 21.59
N VAL A 173 1.17 -6.24 22.33
CA VAL A 173 0.95 -4.88 21.89
C VAL A 173 2.24 -4.11 21.56
N LYS A 174 2.34 -3.60 20.33
CA LYS A 174 3.34 -2.60 19.93
C LYS A 174 2.70 -1.38 19.28
N LEU A 175 3.33 -0.24 19.43
CA LEU A 175 2.92 1.00 18.79
C LEU A 175 4.10 1.59 18.00
N LEU A 176 3.99 1.58 16.68
CA LEU A 176 4.89 2.32 15.80
C LEU A 176 4.40 3.76 15.67
N GLY A 177 5.24 4.71 16.07
CA GLY A 177 4.85 6.11 16.13
C GLY A 177 6.00 7.07 16.33
N PHE A 178 5.66 8.36 16.43
CA PHE A 178 6.60 9.45 16.63
C PHE A 178 6.08 10.31 17.78
N TRP A 179 6.94 10.62 18.75
CA TRP A 179 6.54 11.26 20.02
C TRP A 179 5.82 12.61 19.85
N ALA A 180 6.11 13.37 18.79
CA ALA A 180 5.45 14.67 18.57
C ALA A 180 4.11 14.54 17.82
N SER A 181 3.73 13.33 17.39
CA SER A 181 2.50 13.12 16.62
C SER A 181 1.30 13.00 17.55
N PRO A 182 0.34 13.93 17.48
CA PRO A 182 -0.85 13.87 18.33
C PRO A 182 -1.72 12.63 18.02
N TYR A 183 -1.71 12.14 16.77
CA TYR A 183 -2.39 10.90 16.40
C TYR A 183 -1.79 9.67 17.09
N VAL A 184 -0.48 9.66 17.32
CA VAL A 184 0.20 8.60 18.08
C VAL A 184 -0.10 8.75 19.56
N ASN A 185 -0.14 9.99 20.06
CA ASN A 185 -0.48 10.29 21.44
C ASN A 185 -1.89 9.80 21.79
N ARG A 186 -2.87 9.86 20.87
CA ARG A 186 -4.20 9.23 21.08
C ARG A 186 -4.10 7.77 21.49
N VAL A 187 -3.25 7.01 20.80
CA VAL A 187 -3.07 5.57 21.06
C VAL A 187 -2.35 5.34 22.39
N GLN A 188 -1.28 6.11 22.67
CA GLN A 188 -0.58 6.05 23.95
C GLN A 188 -1.51 6.37 25.13
N LEU A 189 -2.37 7.39 25.00
CA LEU A 189 -3.36 7.76 26.02
C LEU A 189 -4.37 6.63 26.24
N ALA A 190 -4.89 6.02 25.17
CA ALA A 190 -5.83 4.89 25.29
C ALA A 190 -5.19 3.68 25.99
N LEU A 191 -3.93 3.36 25.67
CA LEU A 191 -3.18 2.29 26.32
C LEU A 191 -2.95 2.60 27.81
N ASN A 192 -2.57 3.83 28.15
CA ASN A 192 -2.36 4.24 29.53
C ASN A 192 -3.66 4.24 30.36
N VAL A 193 -4.77 4.75 29.79
CA VAL A 193 -6.10 4.71 30.44
C VAL A 193 -6.54 3.28 30.74
N LYS A 194 -6.22 2.33 29.85
CA LYS A 194 -6.51 0.90 30.03
C LYS A 194 -5.42 0.15 30.82
N SER A 195 -4.34 0.83 31.23
CA SER A 195 -3.17 0.22 31.89
C SER A 195 -2.60 -0.98 31.11
N ILE A 196 -2.48 -0.83 29.78
CA ILE A 196 -1.93 -1.85 28.88
C ILE A 196 -0.45 -1.56 28.65
N ASP A 197 0.42 -2.52 28.98
CA ASP A 197 1.83 -2.44 28.63
C ASP A 197 2.03 -2.58 27.11
N TYR A 198 2.93 -1.81 26.53
CA TYR A 198 3.23 -1.86 25.09
C TYR A 198 4.69 -1.53 24.78
N GLU A 199 5.18 -2.05 23.65
CA GLU A 199 6.46 -1.64 23.07
C GLU A 199 6.25 -0.41 22.16
N PHE A 200 6.83 0.74 22.51
CA PHE A 200 6.85 1.90 21.62
C PHE A 200 8.05 1.82 20.66
N VAL A 201 7.76 1.78 19.36
CA VAL A 201 8.77 1.76 18.30
C VAL A 201 8.80 3.14 17.64
N GLU A 202 9.91 3.85 17.83
CA GLU A 202 10.10 5.20 17.27
C GLU A 202 10.28 5.13 15.74
N GLU A 203 9.40 5.82 15.01
CA GLU A 203 9.43 5.96 13.56
C GLU A 203 10.27 7.17 13.13
N ARG A 204 10.89 7.09 11.95
CA ARG A 204 11.66 8.18 11.36
C ARG A 204 10.79 9.02 10.44
N PHE A 205 11.00 10.32 10.46
CA PHE A 205 10.23 11.25 9.63
C PHE A 205 10.55 11.09 8.14
N PHE A 206 11.84 10.91 7.80
CA PHE A 206 12.30 10.65 6.44
C PHE A 206 13.70 10.00 6.45
N PRO A 207 13.97 9.00 5.58
CA PRO A 207 12.97 8.21 4.86
C PRO A 207 12.09 7.40 5.83
N LYS A 208 10.85 7.10 5.41
CA LYS A 208 9.94 6.24 6.18
C LYS A 208 10.53 4.83 6.32
N SER A 209 10.37 4.20 7.48
CA SER A 209 10.86 2.84 7.68
C SER A 209 10.13 1.82 6.80
N GLU A 210 10.81 0.71 6.46
CA GLU A 210 10.19 -0.43 5.79
C GLU A 210 9.04 -1.02 6.62
N LEU A 211 9.19 -1.02 7.95
CA LEU A 211 8.15 -1.47 8.88
C LEU A 211 6.86 -0.65 8.72
N LEU A 212 6.94 0.68 8.59
CA LEU A 212 5.77 1.51 8.34
C LEU A 212 5.15 1.22 6.96
N LEU A 213 5.99 1.09 5.93
CA LEU A 213 5.53 0.86 4.56
C LEU A 213 4.86 -0.51 4.38
N SER A 214 5.37 -1.54 5.06
CA SER A 214 4.81 -2.89 5.01
C SER A 214 3.55 -3.03 5.88
N SER A 215 3.48 -2.33 7.02
CA SER A 215 2.39 -2.47 7.99
C SER A 215 1.20 -1.54 7.74
N ASN A 216 1.41 -0.38 7.09
CA ASN A 216 0.36 0.49 6.57
C ASN A 216 0.59 0.81 5.09
N PRO A 217 0.41 -0.16 4.18
CA PRO A 217 0.71 0.03 2.76
C PRO A 217 -0.23 1.03 2.07
N VAL A 218 -1.43 1.24 2.63
CA VAL A 218 -2.47 2.13 2.06
C VAL A 218 -2.12 3.59 2.29
N HIS A 219 -1.97 3.99 3.56
CA HIS A 219 -1.77 5.40 3.90
C HIS A 219 -0.31 5.74 4.17
N LYS A 220 0.53 4.74 4.49
CA LYS A 220 1.96 4.92 4.82
C LYS A 220 2.14 5.94 5.94
N LYS A 221 1.23 5.95 6.92
CA LYS A 221 1.14 6.92 8.02
C LYS A 221 1.15 6.22 9.38
N ILE A 222 1.73 6.90 10.37
CA ILE A 222 1.65 6.54 11.78
C ILE A 222 0.38 7.14 12.42
N PRO A 223 -0.14 6.58 13.53
CA PRO A 223 0.33 5.37 14.22
C PRO A 223 0.01 4.07 13.48
N VAL A 224 0.82 3.04 13.72
CA VAL A 224 0.48 1.63 13.42
C VAL A 224 0.54 0.82 14.72
N PHE A 225 -0.57 0.16 15.04
CA PHE A 225 -0.71 -0.65 16.23
C PHE A 225 -0.62 -2.12 15.90
N PHE A 226 0.20 -2.86 16.64
CA PHE A 226 0.39 -4.29 16.47
C PHE A 226 -0.21 -5.00 17.66
N HIS A 227 -1.09 -5.98 17.42
CA HIS A 227 -1.58 -6.90 18.44
C HIS A 227 -1.30 -8.34 17.96
N GLY A 228 -0.22 -8.94 18.45
CA GLY A 228 0.36 -10.17 17.94
C GLY A 228 0.75 -10.02 16.47
N LYS A 229 0.13 -10.81 15.58
CA LYS A 229 0.35 -10.75 14.12
C LYS A 229 -0.57 -9.76 13.39
N LYS A 230 -1.49 -9.10 14.10
CA LYS A 230 -2.47 -8.17 13.49
C LYS A 230 -1.94 -6.75 13.48
N THR A 231 -2.16 -6.04 12.39
CA THR A 231 -1.85 -4.62 12.23
C THR A 231 -3.15 -3.81 12.16
N ILE A 232 -3.30 -2.82 13.02
CA ILE A 232 -4.42 -1.87 13.03
C ILE A 232 -3.87 -0.48 12.73
N CYS A 233 -4.51 0.21 11.78
CA CYS A 233 -4.13 1.55 11.32
C CYS A 233 -5.26 2.54 11.67
N GLU A 234 -4.96 3.83 11.55
CA GLU A 234 -5.83 4.96 11.90
C GLU A 234 -6.04 5.13 13.41
N SER A 235 -5.57 6.26 13.95
CA SER A 235 -5.50 6.50 15.42
C SER A 235 -6.83 6.26 16.15
N LEU A 236 -7.94 6.77 15.62
CA LEU A 236 -9.27 6.63 16.24
C LEU A 236 -9.83 5.21 16.15
N VAL A 237 -9.54 4.49 15.06
CA VAL A 237 -9.88 3.07 14.91
C VAL A 237 -9.08 2.24 15.90
N ILE A 238 -7.80 2.57 16.11
CA ILE A 238 -6.94 1.91 17.10
C ILE A 238 -7.48 2.16 18.53
N VAL A 239 -7.86 3.39 18.88
CA VAL A 239 -8.45 3.71 20.19
C VAL A 239 -9.72 2.90 20.42
N GLN A 240 -10.59 2.79 19.41
CA GLN A 240 -11.79 1.95 19.51
C GLN A 240 -11.46 0.46 19.65
N TYR A 241 -10.49 -0.04 18.89
CA TYR A 241 -10.02 -1.43 19.01
C TYR A 241 -9.47 -1.75 20.41
N ILE A 242 -8.73 -0.81 21.01
CA ILE A 242 -8.22 -0.95 22.38
C ILE A 242 -9.38 -1.00 23.38
N ASP A 243 -10.40 -0.16 23.20
CA ASP A 243 -11.56 -0.15 24.10
C ASP A 243 -12.37 -1.44 24.04
N GLU A 244 -12.58 -1.97 22.83
CA GLU A 244 -13.32 -3.21 22.59
C GLU A 244 -12.53 -4.47 22.97
N GLY A 245 -11.20 -4.44 22.79
CA GLY A 245 -10.31 -5.58 23.04
C GLY A 245 -9.96 -5.79 24.52
N TRP A 246 -9.98 -4.73 25.33
CA TRP A 246 -9.62 -4.78 26.75
C TRP A 246 -10.76 -4.25 27.63
N THR A 247 -11.68 -5.14 27.97
CA THR A 247 -12.89 -4.84 28.76
C THR A 247 -12.65 -4.71 30.26
N ASN A 248 -11.46 -5.09 30.76
CA ASN A 248 -11.15 -5.11 32.20
C ASN A 248 -10.77 -3.73 32.78
N GLY A 249 -10.69 -2.69 31.94
CA GLY A 249 -10.36 -1.31 32.35
C GLY A 249 -11.49 -0.31 32.04
N PRO A 250 -11.32 0.98 32.43
CA PRO A 250 -12.32 2.02 32.19
C PRO A 250 -12.76 2.07 30.73
N SER A 251 -14.08 2.17 30.49
CA SER A 251 -14.61 2.29 29.13
C SER A 251 -14.24 3.64 28.52
N ILE A 252 -13.65 3.64 27.34
CA ILE A 252 -13.30 4.86 26.61
C ILE A 252 -14.51 5.37 25.83
N LEU A 253 -15.25 4.48 25.16
CA LEU A 253 -16.51 4.84 24.51
C LEU A 253 -17.69 4.76 25.50
N PRO A 254 -18.69 5.64 25.33
CA PRO A 254 -19.95 5.53 26.07
C PRO A 254 -20.63 4.18 25.85
N SER A 255 -21.35 3.67 26.86
CA SER A 255 -22.16 2.46 26.71
C SER A 255 -23.42 2.69 25.88
N ASP A 256 -24.01 3.89 26.00
CA ASP A 256 -25.20 4.28 25.25
C ASP A 256 -24.88 4.49 23.75
N PRO A 257 -25.66 3.89 22.83
CA PRO A 257 -25.42 4.03 21.39
C PRO A 257 -25.48 5.45 20.84
N CYS A 258 -26.36 6.31 21.36
CA CYS A 258 -26.48 7.70 20.93
C CYS A 258 -25.27 8.50 21.43
N ASP A 259 -24.91 8.36 22.70
CA ASP A 259 -23.73 9.02 23.27
C ASP A 259 -22.44 8.60 22.52
N ARG A 260 -22.31 7.33 22.09
CA ARG A 260 -21.19 6.91 21.21
C ARG A 260 -21.19 7.61 19.86
N ALA A 261 -22.36 7.76 19.24
CA ALA A 261 -22.46 8.42 17.94
C ALA A 261 -22.07 9.90 18.04
N VAL A 262 -22.49 10.58 19.12
CA VAL A 262 -22.11 11.96 19.43
C VAL A 262 -20.60 12.08 19.65
N ALA A 263 -19.99 11.19 20.43
CA ALA A 263 -18.53 11.20 20.64
C ALA A 263 -17.74 11.00 19.33
N ARG A 264 -18.22 10.12 18.44
CA ARG A 264 -17.60 9.90 17.11
C ARG A 264 -17.78 11.10 16.18
N PHE A 265 -18.94 11.75 16.19
CA PHE A 265 -19.20 12.96 15.42
C PHE A 265 -18.22 14.07 15.79
N TRP A 266 -18.05 14.36 17.08
CA TRP A 266 -17.13 15.40 17.53
C TRP A 266 -15.66 15.05 17.26
N ALA A 267 -15.27 13.78 17.39
CA ALA A 267 -13.93 13.35 17.01
C ALA A 267 -13.65 13.52 15.49
N ALA A 268 -14.65 13.24 14.64
CA ALA A 268 -14.55 13.49 13.20
C ALA A 268 -14.46 14.99 12.90
N TYR A 269 -15.27 15.83 13.57
CA TYR A 269 -15.18 17.29 13.46
C TYR A 269 -13.78 17.82 13.80
N LEU A 270 -13.17 17.31 14.88
CA LEU A 270 -11.79 17.67 15.25
C LEU A 270 -10.80 17.33 14.13
N ASP A 271 -10.85 16.12 13.58
CA ASP A 271 -9.91 15.65 12.55
C ASP A 271 -10.11 16.34 11.20
N GLU A 272 -11.35 16.61 10.81
CA GLU A 272 -11.68 17.14 9.48
C GLU A 272 -11.68 18.67 9.41
N LYS A 273 -11.95 19.36 10.53
CA LYS A 273 -12.14 20.82 10.55
C LYS A 273 -11.13 21.52 11.43
N TRP A 274 -11.04 21.14 12.71
CA TRP A 274 -10.31 21.92 13.69
C TRP A 274 -8.79 21.71 13.63
N PHE A 275 -8.31 20.47 13.60
CA PHE A 275 -6.87 20.18 13.49
C PHE A 275 -6.21 20.70 12.21
N PRO A 276 -6.86 20.63 11.02
CA PRO A 276 -6.35 21.27 9.82
C PRO A 276 -6.11 22.77 10.02
N ALA A 277 -7.06 23.51 10.61
CA ALA A 277 -6.92 24.94 10.87
C ALA A 277 -5.75 25.27 11.81
N VAL A 278 -5.61 24.52 12.91
CA VAL A 278 -4.47 24.67 13.84
C VAL A 278 -3.14 24.37 13.17
N ARG A 279 -3.08 23.35 12.29
CA ARG A 279 -1.88 23.01 11.52
C ARG A 279 -1.52 24.10 10.51
N GLU A 280 -2.51 24.63 9.79
CA GLU A 280 -2.33 25.70 8.81
C GLU A 280 -1.83 26.98 9.47
N LEU A 281 -2.35 27.33 10.64
CA LEU A 281 -1.94 28.52 11.40
C LEU A 281 -0.43 28.52 11.71
N ARG A 282 0.16 27.36 12.02
CA ARG A 282 1.62 27.24 12.27
C ARG A 282 2.50 27.53 11.06
N SER A 283 1.93 27.45 9.85
CA SER A 283 2.67 27.62 8.58
C SER A 283 2.26 28.87 7.81
N ALA A 284 1.17 29.53 8.22
CA ALA A 284 0.61 30.71 7.58
C ALA A 284 1.58 31.90 7.55
N GLN A 285 1.60 32.59 6.40
CA GLN A 285 2.41 33.79 6.16
C GLN A 285 1.48 35.00 6.00
N GLY A 286 1.87 36.14 6.56
CA GLY A 286 1.05 37.36 6.57
C GLY A 286 0.05 37.41 7.73
N GLU A 287 -0.29 38.63 8.15
CA GLU A 287 -1.16 38.87 9.32
C GLU A 287 -2.63 38.53 9.02
N GLU A 288 -3.12 38.85 7.82
CA GLU A 288 -4.52 38.61 7.42
C GLU A 288 -4.86 37.10 7.38
N ALA A 289 -4.00 36.30 6.75
CA ALA A 289 -4.18 34.84 6.69
C ALA A 289 -4.11 34.19 8.09
N LYS A 290 -3.26 34.71 8.98
CA LYS A 290 -3.20 34.26 10.38
C LYS A 290 -4.47 34.64 11.13
N ALA A 291 -4.95 35.86 11.00
CA ALA A 291 -6.17 36.32 11.67
C ALA A 291 -7.39 35.46 11.29
N ALA A 292 -7.59 35.19 10.00
CA ALA A 292 -8.70 34.35 9.53
C ALA A 292 -8.62 32.89 10.04
N LEU A 293 -7.41 32.35 10.20
CA LEU A 293 -7.22 31.01 10.77
C LEU A 293 -7.43 31.00 12.29
N ILE A 294 -7.00 32.05 12.99
CA ILE A 294 -7.25 32.22 14.42
C ILE A 294 -8.75 32.27 14.70
N GLU A 295 -9.51 33.03 13.92
CA GLU A 295 -10.96 33.10 14.03
C GLU A 295 -11.60 31.71 13.95
N LYS A 296 -11.24 30.91 12.93
CA LYS A 296 -11.72 29.52 12.78
C LYS A 296 -11.35 28.63 13.96
N VAL A 297 -10.14 28.78 14.52
CA VAL A 297 -9.69 28.00 15.68
C VAL A 297 -10.51 28.37 16.92
N VAL A 298 -10.76 29.66 17.14
CA VAL A 298 -11.55 30.18 18.26
C VAL A 298 -13.03 29.78 18.14
N GLU A 299 -13.62 29.88 16.94
CA GLU A 299 -14.99 29.40 16.68
C GLU A 299 -15.14 27.91 16.99
N GLY A 300 -14.17 27.10 16.56
CA GLY A 300 -14.18 25.67 16.86
C GLY A 300 -14.03 25.36 18.35
N LEU A 301 -13.24 26.14 19.10
CA LEU A 301 -13.14 26.01 20.56
C LEU A 301 -14.46 26.38 21.25
N ALA A 302 -15.17 27.40 20.78
CA ALA A 302 -16.49 27.76 21.29
C ALA A 302 -17.52 26.64 21.06
N LEU A 303 -17.49 25.98 19.89
CA LEU A 303 -18.33 24.82 19.63
C LEU A 303 -17.97 23.63 20.52
N LEU A 304 -16.68 23.40 20.78
CA LEU A 304 -16.21 22.34 21.67
C LEU A 304 -16.56 22.60 23.14
N GLU A 305 -16.67 23.85 23.58
CA GLU A 305 -17.17 24.21 24.91
C GLU A 305 -18.64 23.80 25.08
N VAL A 306 -19.48 24.09 24.08
CA VAL A 306 -20.88 23.62 24.06
C VAL A 306 -20.93 22.10 24.09
N ALA A 307 -20.13 21.44 23.26
CA ALA A 307 -20.02 19.98 23.25
C ALA A 307 -19.57 19.41 24.60
N PHE A 308 -18.64 20.09 25.28
CA PHE A 308 -18.14 19.69 26.59
C PHE A 308 -19.24 19.75 27.64
N VAL A 309 -20.01 20.83 27.70
CA VAL A 309 -21.13 20.97 28.65
C VAL A 309 -22.18 19.88 28.42
N GLU A 310 -22.55 19.62 27.16
CA GLU A 310 -23.54 18.60 26.81
C GLU A 310 -23.06 17.18 27.10
N CYS A 311 -21.83 16.84 26.70
CA CYS A 311 -21.30 15.48 26.84
C CYS A 311 -20.93 15.15 28.29
N SER A 312 -20.28 16.09 28.99
CA SER A 312 -19.82 15.87 30.37
C SER A 312 -20.97 15.78 31.36
N LYS A 313 -22.13 16.40 31.07
CA LYS A 313 -23.27 16.51 31.98
C LYS A 313 -22.84 17.08 33.35
N GLY A 314 -21.89 18.04 33.33
CA GLY A 314 -21.33 18.69 34.52
C GLY A 314 -20.21 17.91 35.22
N LYS A 315 -19.69 16.84 34.61
CA LYS A 315 -18.60 16.02 35.15
C LYS A 315 -17.22 16.47 34.64
N ALA A 316 -16.18 15.80 35.12
CA ALA A 316 -14.79 16.22 34.94
C ALA A 316 -14.27 16.14 33.49
N TYR A 317 -14.81 15.22 32.69
CA TYR A 317 -14.34 14.86 31.35
C TYR A 317 -15.51 14.80 30.35
N PHE A 318 -15.22 14.82 29.04
CA PHE A 318 -16.26 14.55 28.02
C PHE A 318 -16.87 13.16 28.18
N GLY A 319 -16.08 12.19 28.63
CA GLY A 319 -16.54 10.85 29.02
C GLY A 319 -17.30 10.79 30.36
N GLY A 320 -17.52 11.92 31.02
CA GLY A 320 -18.15 11.99 32.32
C GLY A 320 -17.11 11.98 33.46
N ASP A 321 -17.11 10.90 34.25
CA ASP A 321 -16.25 10.79 35.44
C ASP A 321 -14.81 10.32 35.11
N SER A 322 -14.58 9.85 33.88
CA SER A 322 -13.30 9.31 33.42
C SER A 322 -12.97 9.80 32.02
N ILE A 323 -11.69 9.76 31.66
CA ILE A 323 -11.20 10.10 30.32
C ILE A 323 -11.89 9.19 29.30
N GLY A 324 -12.67 9.79 28.39
CA GLY A 324 -13.38 9.11 27.32
C GLY A 324 -12.78 9.36 25.94
N TYR A 325 -13.48 8.86 24.93
CA TYR A 325 -13.05 8.89 23.52
C TYR A 325 -12.75 10.31 23.01
N LEU A 326 -13.63 11.26 23.33
CA LEU A 326 -13.47 12.65 22.89
C LEU A 326 -12.37 13.38 23.68
N ASP A 327 -12.18 13.04 24.96
CA ASP A 327 -11.05 13.54 25.76
C ASP A 327 -9.71 13.12 25.13
N ILE A 328 -9.58 11.85 24.71
CA ILE A 328 -8.39 11.35 24.02
C ILE A 328 -8.23 12.02 22.65
N ALA A 329 -9.32 12.11 21.89
CA ALA A 329 -9.30 12.67 20.54
C ALA A 329 -8.82 14.12 20.55
N PHE A 330 -9.38 14.97 21.43
CA PHE A 330 -9.05 16.39 21.54
C PHE A 330 -7.77 16.62 22.35
N GLY A 331 -7.66 15.99 23.51
CA GLY A 331 -6.58 16.19 24.47
C GLY A 331 -5.20 15.85 23.93
N SER A 332 -5.12 14.88 23.02
CA SER A 332 -3.88 14.54 22.30
C SER A 332 -3.22 15.70 21.55
N PHE A 333 -3.98 16.76 21.21
CA PHE A 333 -3.51 17.96 20.52
C PHE A 333 -3.15 19.13 21.45
N LEU A 334 -3.40 19.04 22.76
CA LEU A 334 -3.18 20.16 23.70
C LEU A 334 -1.74 20.69 23.68
N GLY A 335 -0.74 19.81 23.53
CA GLY A 335 0.65 20.23 23.38
C GLY A 335 0.86 21.17 22.18
N TRP A 336 0.26 20.85 21.03
CA TRP A 336 0.33 21.70 19.84
C TRP A 336 -0.55 22.95 19.92
N LEU A 337 -1.64 22.92 20.69
CA LEU A 337 -2.46 24.10 20.97
C LEU A 337 -1.64 25.13 21.77
N LYS A 338 -0.94 24.71 22.83
CA LYS A 338 -0.02 25.57 23.59
C LYS A 338 1.10 26.16 22.73
N VAL A 339 1.63 25.39 21.77
CA VAL A 339 2.60 25.91 20.80
C VAL A 339 2.02 27.07 19.98
N VAL A 340 0.75 26.98 19.57
CA VAL A 340 0.09 28.08 18.87
C VAL A 340 -0.10 29.29 19.77
N GLU A 341 -0.51 29.10 21.03
CA GLU A 341 -0.63 30.20 22.00
C GLU A 341 0.70 30.97 22.16
N ILE A 342 1.82 30.25 22.25
CA ILE A 342 3.17 30.83 22.35
C ILE A 342 3.57 31.55 21.05
N ILE A 343 3.34 30.93 19.88
CA ILE A 343 3.74 31.51 18.59
C ILE A 343 2.91 32.74 18.22
N ALA A 344 1.61 32.73 18.57
CA ALA A 344 0.67 33.80 18.25
C ALA A 344 0.57 34.85 19.37
N ASP A 345 1.29 34.68 20.47
CA ASP A 345 1.23 35.53 21.67
C ASP A 345 -0.21 35.81 22.14
N MET A 346 -0.98 34.73 22.23
CA MET A 346 -2.44 34.77 22.45
C MET A 346 -2.86 33.61 23.34
N LYS A 347 -3.76 33.88 24.27
CA LYS A 347 -4.44 32.85 25.07
C LYS A 347 -5.67 32.35 24.31
N LEU A 348 -5.64 31.07 23.89
CA LEU A 348 -6.75 30.40 23.20
C LEU A 348 -7.67 29.71 24.21
N LEU A 349 -7.11 29.07 25.25
CA LEU A 349 -7.87 28.53 26.38
C LEU A 349 -8.11 29.63 27.41
N ASP A 350 -9.08 30.50 27.11
CA ASP A 350 -9.47 31.64 27.93
C ASP A 350 -10.65 31.27 28.85
N GLU A 351 -10.39 31.26 30.16
CA GLU A 351 -11.37 30.96 31.21
C GLU A 351 -12.59 31.88 31.15
N ALA A 352 -12.44 33.12 30.67
CA ALA A 352 -13.57 34.05 30.54
C ALA A 352 -14.55 33.66 29.41
N LYS A 353 -14.11 32.83 28.44
CA LYS A 353 -14.89 32.48 27.24
C LYS A 353 -15.26 31.00 27.20
N ILE A 354 -14.35 30.12 27.58
CA ILE A 354 -14.48 28.67 27.53
C ILE A 354 -14.01 28.05 28.87
N PRO A 355 -14.68 28.38 29.98
CA PRO A 355 -14.27 27.97 31.32
C PRO A 355 -14.22 26.45 31.49
N GLY A 356 -15.18 25.70 30.91
CA GLY A 356 -15.26 24.25 31.01
C GLY A 356 -14.07 23.56 30.36
N LEU A 357 -13.74 23.96 29.12
CA LEU A 357 -12.58 23.45 28.40
C LEU A 357 -11.26 23.86 29.06
N THR A 358 -11.19 25.07 29.62
CA THR A 358 -9.97 25.54 30.30
C THR A 358 -9.69 24.69 31.54
N GLU A 359 -10.71 24.46 32.37
CA GLU A 359 -10.59 23.60 33.55
C GLU A 359 -10.32 22.13 33.16
N TRP A 360 -11.03 21.64 32.14
CA TRP A 360 -10.80 20.31 31.57
C TRP A 360 -9.35 20.14 31.11
N ALA A 361 -8.78 21.09 30.37
CA ALA A 361 -7.41 20.99 29.85
C ALA A 361 -6.37 20.89 30.97
N VAL A 362 -6.57 21.60 32.09
CA VAL A 362 -5.73 21.52 33.28
C VAL A 362 -5.85 20.14 33.93
N ARG A 363 -7.08 19.65 34.16
CA ARG A 363 -7.32 18.33 34.75
C ARG A 363 -6.77 17.20 33.88
N PHE A 364 -7.06 17.25 32.58
CA PHE A 364 -6.61 16.27 31.60
C PHE A 364 -5.09 16.20 31.55
N SER A 365 -4.40 17.35 31.43
CA SER A 365 -2.93 17.38 31.36
C SER A 365 -2.26 16.89 32.64
N SER A 366 -2.92 17.01 33.79
CA SER A 366 -2.38 16.61 35.10
C SER A 366 -2.67 15.14 35.45
N ASN A 367 -3.49 14.45 34.65
CA ASN A 367 -3.85 13.05 34.90
C ASN A 367 -2.65 12.11 34.68
N ASP A 368 -2.50 11.11 35.54
CA ASP A 368 -1.38 10.15 35.48
C ASP A 368 -1.27 9.39 34.15
N ALA A 369 -2.39 9.12 33.49
CA ALA A 369 -2.38 8.47 32.17
C ALA A 369 -1.90 9.40 31.04
N VAL A 370 -1.83 10.71 31.28
CA VAL A 370 -1.67 11.75 30.27
C VAL A 370 -0.35 12.50 30.38
N LYS A 371 0.07 12.84 31.60
CA LYS A 371 1.16 13.79 31.88
C LYS A 371 2.48 13.45 31.18
N ASP A 372 2.80 12.16 31.07
CA ASP A 372 4.06 11.70 30.47
C ASP A 372 3.96 11.47 28.95
N VAL A 373 2.75 11.56 28.37
CA VAL A 373 2.49 11.39 26.92
C VAL A 373 2.44 12.73 26.20
N LEU A 374 1.90 13.78 26.83
CA LEU A 374 1.80 15.09 26.20
C LEU A 374 3.19 15.73 26.10
N PRO A 375 3.64 16.11 24.88
CA PRO A 375 4.97 16.68 24.77
C PRO A 375 5.01 18.13 25.26
N GLU A 376 6.11 18.49 25.92
CA GLU A 376 6.37 19.86 26.36
C GLU A 376 6.35 20.86 25.18
N PRO A 377 5.64 22.00 25.30
CA PRO A 377 5.51 22.99 24.22
C PRO A 377 6.85 23.49 23.69
N GLU A 378 7.84 23.71 24.56
CA GLU A 378 9.18 24.18 24.19
C GLU A 378 9.91 23.14 23.33
N LYS A 379 9.77 21.86 23.67
CA LYS A 379 10.33 20.73 22.91
C LYS A 379 9.68 20.62 21.53
N LEU A 380 8.37 20.85 21.45
CA LEU A 380 7.63 20.90 20.18
C LEU A 380 8.03 22.09 19.32
N ILE A 381 8.23 23.28 19.91
CA ILE A 381 8.71 24.47 19.22
C ILE A 381 10.11 24.24 18.66
N GLU A 382 11.03 23.69 19.47
CA GLU A 382 12.39 23.39 19.04
C GLU A 382 12.39 22.36 17.89
N PHE A 383 11.61 21.28 18.04
CA PHE A 383 11.40 20.31 16.98
C PHE A 383 10.86 20.96 15.71
N PHE A 384 9.82 21.78 15.83
CA PHE A 384 9.19 22.43 14.68
C PHE A 384 10.13 23.42 14.00
N LYS A 385 10.91 24.21 14.76
CA LYS A 385 11.97 25.09 14.22
C LYS A 385 13.03 24.28 13.48
N ARG A 386 13.52 23.17 14.05
CA ARG A 386 14.48 22.27 13.39
C ARG A 386 13.88 21.62 12.15
N PHE A 387 12.61 21.26 12.18
CA PHE A 387 11.88 20.68 11.06
C PHE A 387 11.69 21.72 9.94
N GLN A 388 11.24 22.93 10.24
CA GLN A 388 11.16 24.04 9.29
C GLN A 388 12.53 24.41 8.74
N ALA A 389 13.56 24.47 9.58
CA ALA A 389 14.93 24.71 9.15
C ALA A 389 15.45 23.57 8.26
N ARG A 390 15.11 22.30 8.54
CA ARG A 390 15.41 21.16 7.66
C ARG A 390 14.59 21.18 6.39
N LEU A 391 13.33 21.60 6.39
CA LEU A 391 12.52 21.77 5.18
C LEU A 391 13.02 22.95 4.34
N LYS A 392 13.46 24.03 4.98
CA LYS A 392 14.04 25.21 4.33
C LYS A 392 15.46 24.94 3.84
N ALA A 393 16.28 24.22 4.60
CA ALA A 393 17.61 23.75 4.20
C ALA A 393 17.53 22.61 3.20
N ALA A 394 16.49 21.76 3.24
CA ALA A 394 16.16 20.84 2.15
C ALA A 394 15.76 21.67 0.92
N ALA A 395 14.88 22.65 1.06
CA ALA A 395 14.56 23.56 -0.04
C ALA A 395 15.77 24.36 -0.56
N THR A 396 16.78 24.68 0.27
CA THR A 396 17.92 25.56 -0.10
C THR A 396 19.22 24.81 -0.46
N SER A 397 19.58 23.75 0.25
CA SER A 397 20.73 22.87 -0.08
C SER A 397 20.41 21.87 -1.16
N ILE A 398 19.12 21.57 -1.32
CA ILE A 398 18.65 20.77 -2.42
C ILE A 398 18.15 21.71 -3.53
N LEU A 399 18.19 23.05 -3.47
CA LEU A 399 17.71 23.88 -4.62
C LEU A 399 18.41 23.55 -5.97
N PRO A 400 19.71 23.19 -6.02
CA PRO A 400 20.31 22.62 -7.25
C PRO A 400 20.01 21.13 -7.49
N TRP A 401 19.71 20.34 -6.46
CA TRP A 401 19.46 18.87 -6.52
C TRP A 401 17.97 18.45 -6.47
N LEU A 402 17.04 19.35 -6.09
CA LEU A 402 15.57 19.28 -5.95
C LEU A 402 14.99 20.05 -7.14
N LEU A 403 15.69 21.01 -7.77
CA LEU A 403 15.33 21.30 -9.17
C LEU A 403 15.56 20.07 -10.06
N ILE A 404 16.53 19.21 -9.69
CA ILE A 404 16.80 17.94 -10.38
C ILE A 404 15.87 16.81 -9.89
N MET A 405 15.43 16.79 -8.62
CA MET A 405 14.63 15.68 -8.04
C MET A 405 13.18 16.05 -7.63
N ALA A 406 12.72 17.30 -7.78
CA ALA A 406 11.35 17.77 -7.48
C ALA A 406 10.53 18.11 -8.72
N LYS A 407 10.99 17.72 -9.91
CA LYS A 407 10.05 17.27 -10.93
C LYS A 407 10.11 15.76 -10.82
N SER A 408 9.00 15.08 -10.48
CA SER A 408 8.88 13.76 -11.08
C SER A 408 8.97 14.04 -12.57
N ASP A 409 9.93 13.41 -13.25
CA ASP A 409 10.01 13.50 -14.70
C ASP A 409 8.66 13.10 -15.29
N VAL A 410 7.88 12.28 -14.58
CA VAL A 410 6.53 11.90 -14.98
C VAL A 410 5.45 12.75 -14.31
N LYS A 411 4.62 13.45 -15.09
CA LYS A 411 3.39 14.14 -14.60
C LYS A 411 2.16 13.71 -15.39
N LEU A 412 0.99 13.73 -14.76
CA LEU A 412 -0.28 13.43 -15.40
C LEU A 412 -1.28 14.56 -15.12
N LEU A 413 -1.60 15.34 -16.15
CA LEU A 413 -2.66 16.34 -16.13
C LEU A 413 -3.99 15.68 -16.50
N GLY A 414 -4.96 15.77 -15.60
CA GLY A 414 -6.26 15.13 -15.80
C GLY A 414 -7.29 15.43 -14.72
N TYR A 415 -8.48 14.87 -14.91
CA TYR A 415 -9.54 14.85 -13.91
C TYR A 415 -9.71 13.41 -13.41
N TRP A 416 -9.67 13.22 -12.09
CA TRP A 416 -9.59 11.89 -11.45
C TRP A 416 -10.72 10.91 -11.80
N SER A 417 -11.87 11.38 -12.29
CA SER A 417 -12.99 10.50 -12.68
C SER A 417 -13.07 10.25 -14.18
N SER A 418 -12.13 10.79 -14.97
CA SER A 418 -12.10 10.59 -16.42
C SER A 418 -11.63 9.17 -16.74
N PRO A 419 -12.39 8.38 -17.52
CA PRO A 419 -11.99 7.01 -17.87
C PRO A 419 -10.68 6.97 -18.67
N TYR A 420 -10.40 8.02 -19.46
CA TYR A 420 -9.16 8.15 -20.22
C TYR A 420 -7.96 8.47 -19.32
N VAL A 421 -8.15 9.24 -18.25
CA VAL A 421 -7.12 9.51 -17.24
C VAL A 421 -6.86 8.27 -16.38
N ASN A 422 -7.94 7.59 -15.95
CA ASN A 422 -7.85 6.37 -15.16
C ASN A 422 -7.09 5.27 -15.89
N ARG A 423 -7.24 5.18 -17.21
CA ARG A 423 -6.44 4.27 -18.05
C ARG A 423 -4.93 4.51 -17.89
N VAL A 424 -4.49 5.77 -17.93
CA VAL A 424 -3.08 6.14 -17.74
C VAL A 424 -2.62 5.88 -16.30
N GLN A 425 -3.45 6.21 -15.30
CA GLN A 425 -3.14 5.91 -13.90
C GLN A 425 -2.98 4.40 -13.67
N ILE A 426 -3.83 3.56 -14.27
CA ILE A 426 -3.70 2.10 -14.20
C ILE A 426 -2.36 1.66 -14.80
N ALA A 427 -1.97 2.18 -15.97
CA ALA A 427 -0.68 1.86 -16.59
C ALA A 427 0.51 2.24 -15.68
N LEU A 428 0.51 3.45 -15.11
CA LEU A 428 1.54 3.90 -14.17
C LEU A 428 1.61 3.02 -12.92
N ASN A 429 0.46 2.65 -12.37
CA ASN A 429 0.37 1.77 -11.20
C ASN A 429 0.85 0.34 -11.50
N VAL A 430 0.50 -0.23 -12.65
CA VAL A 430 0.97 -1.56 -13.08
C VAL A 430 2.49 -1.57 -13.22
N LYS A 431 3.07 -0.47 -13.73
CA LYS A 431 4.51 -0.31 -13.89
C LYS A 431 5.23 0.20 -12.63
N SER A 432 4.49 0.47 -11.55
CA SER A 432 5.02 1.07 -10.30
C SER A 432 5.81 2.37 -10.55
N ILE A 433 5.33 3.22 -11.46
CA ILE A 433 5.94 4.51 -11.79
C ILE A 433 5.34 5.58 -10.87
N ASP A 434 6.20 6.27 -10.11
CA ASP A 434 5.79 7.45 -9.33
C ASP A 434 5.53 8.64 -10.27
N TYR A 435 4.43 9.36 -10.05
CA TYR A 435 4.03 10.50 -10.89
C TYR A 435 3.38 11.62 -10.08
N GLU A 436 3.52 12.85 -10.56
CA GLU A 436 2.77 14.01 -10.06
C GLU A 436 1.42 14.08 -10.79
N PHE A 437 0.31 14.01 -10.05
CA PHE A 437 -1.03 14.21 -10.62
C PHE A 437 -1.44 15.68 -10.53
N ILE A 438 -1.72 16.30 -11.67
CA ILE A 438 -2.16 17.69 -11.78
C ILE A 438 -3.66 17.68 -12.10
N GLU A 439 -4.48 18.13 -11.15
CA GLU A 439 -5.94 18.19 -11.31
C GLU A 439 -6.35 19.30 -12.31
N GLU A 440 -7.02 18.90 -13.40
CA GLU A 440 -7.58 19.78 -14.41
C GLU A 440 -9.06 20.08 -14.13
N LYS A 441 -9.44 21.36 -14.22
CA LYS A 441 -10.83 21.80 -14.06
C LYS A 441 -11.60 21.61 -15.37
N PHE A 442 -12.90 21.32 -15.28
CA PHE A 442 -13.75 21.23 -16.47
C PHE A 442 -13.83 22.56 -17.24
N PHE A 443 -14.06 23.64 -16.51
CA PHE A 443 -14.09 25.01 -17.04
C PHE A 443 -13.69 26.03 -15.95
N PRO A 444 -12.92 27.08 -16.31
CA PRO A 444 -12.19 27.21 -17.58
C PRO A 444 -11.04 26.19 -17.67
N LYS A 445 -10.68 25.80 -18.91
CA LYS A 445 -9.51 24.94 -19.17
C LYS A 445 -8.23 25.68 -18.79
N SER A 446 -7.28 25.00 -18.17
CA SER A 446 -6.01 25.59 -17.77
C SER A 446 -5.14 25.97 -18.98
N GLU A 447 -4.27 26.97 -18.80
CA GLU A 447 -3.26 27.34 -19.80
C GLU A 447 -2.28 26.18 -20.05
N LEU A 448 -2.01 25.37 -19.02
CA LEU A 448 -1.18 24.17 -19.15
C LEU A 448 -1.80 23.18 -20.14
N LEU A 449 -3.10 22.86 -20.02
CA LEU A 449 -3.79 21.98 -20.97
C LEU A 449 -3.78 22.55 -22.39
N LEU A 450 -4.04 23.85 -22.52
CA LEU A 450 -4.13 24.50 -23.83
C LEU A 450 -2.77 24.59 -24.54
N SER A 451 -1.68 24.76 -23.80
CA SER A 451 -0.32 24.80 -24.33
C SER A 451 0.26 23.40 -24.59
N SER A 452 -0.07 22.41 -23.75
CA SER A 452 0.46 21.05 -23.87
C SER A 452 -0.33 20.15 -24.82
N ASN A 453 -1.62 20.41 -25.02
CA ASN A 453 -2.46 19.77 -26.03
C ASN A 453 -3.22 20.82 -26.86
N PRO A 454 -2.52 21.62 -27.69
CA PRO A 454 -3.14 22.70 -28.44
C PRO A 454 -4.13 22.21 -29.50
N VAL A 455 -3.94 20.96 -29.95
CA VAL A 455 -4.71 20.33 -31.03
C VAL A 455 -6.11 19.91 -30.54
N HIS A 456 -6.19 19.04 -29.54
CA HIS A 456 -7.47 18.52 -29.06
C HIS A 456 -7.97 19.24 -27.82
N LYS A 457 -7.07 19.86 -27.05
CA LYS A 457 -7.39 20.58 -25.80
C LYS A 457 -8.14 19.66 -24.82
N LYS A 458 -7.74 18.38 -24.77
CA LYS A 458 -8.37 17.31 -23.99
C LYS A 458 -7.36 16.64 -23.05
N ILE A 459 -7.86 16.15 -21.93
CA ILE A 459 -7.15 15.29 -20.98
C ILE A 459 -7.29 13.80 -21.39
N PRO A 460 -6.39 12.91 -20.93
CA PRO A 460 -5.15 13.19 -20.19
C PRO A 460 -4.06 13.85 -21.03
N VAL A 461 -3.17 14.60 -20.37
CA VAL A 461 -1.84 14.93 -20.90
C VAL A 461 -0.79 14.37 -19.95
N PHE A 462 0.08 13.53 -20.48
CA PHE A 462 1.19 12.95 -19.75
C PHE A 462 2.45 13.73 -20.08
N PHE A 463 3.26 14.05 -19.07
CA PHE A 463 4.54 14.72 -19.24
C PHE A 463 5.64 13.75 -18.85
N HIS A 464 6.63 13.57 -19.73
CA HIS A 464 7.92 12.97 -19.38
C HIS A 464 9.01 14.06 -19.55
N GLY A 465 9.51 14.61 -18.44
CA GLY A 465 10.24 15.86 -18.38
C GLY A 465 9.35 17.03 -18.83
N ASP A 466 9.84 17.80 -19.79
CA ASP A 466 9.10 18.90 -20.41
C ASP A 466 8.37 18.47 -21.71
N LYS A 467 8.31 17.15 -21.99
CA LYS A 467 7.72 16.60 -23.22
C LYS A 467 6.27 16.14 -23.00
N PRO A 468 5.25 16.81 -23.58
CA PRO A 468 3.87 16.38 -23.46
C PRO A 468 3.53 15.25 -24.44
N ILE A 469 2.81 14.25 -23.95
CA ILE A 469 2.26 13.12 -24.70
C ILE A 469 0.75 13.13 -24.49
N CYS A 470 0.01 13.11 -25.60
CA CYS A 470 -1.45 13.21 -25.62
C CYS A 470 -2.06 11.90 -26.12
N GLU A 471 -3.37 11.75 -25.89
CA GLU A 471 -4.16 10.54 -26.20
C GLU A 471 -3.86 9.34 -25.30
N SER A 472 -4.86 8.91 -24.54
CA SER A 472 -4.67 7.90 -23.48
C SER A 472 -4.09 6.57 -23.96
N LEU A 473 -4.42 6.10 -25.17
CA LEU A 473 -3.83 4.86 -25.73
C LEU A 473 -2.40 5.04 -26.22
N VAL A 474 -2.03 6.23 -26.68
CA VAL A 474 -0.65 6.57 -27.05
C VAL A 474 0.19 6.65 -25.78
N ILE A 475 -0.31 7.32 -24.75
CA ILE A 475 0.35 7.43 -23.44
C ILE A 475 0.59 6.04 -22.82
N VAL A 476 -0.39 5.15 -22.84
CA VAL A 476 -0.22 3.79 -22.28
C VAL A 476 0.84 3.00 -23.02
N GLN A 477 0.87 3.08 -24.35
CA GLN A 477 1.90 2.42 -25.17
C GLN A 477 3.28 3.02 -24.88
N TYR A 478 3.37 4.34 -24.79
CA TYR A 478 4.60 5.03 -24.39
C TYR A 478 5.12 4.53 -23.04
N ILE A 479 4.24 4.43 -22.04
CA ILE A 479 4.59 3.94 -20.71
C ILE A 479 5.11 2.49 -20.77
N ASP A 480 4.49 1.65 -21.59
CA ASP A 480 4.89 0.24 -21.72
C ASP A 480 6.26 0.08 -22.40
N GLU A 481 6.55 0.93 -23.38
CA GLU A 481 7.79 0.94 -24.17
C GLU A 481 8.97 1.58 -23.43
N GLU A 482 8.72 2.67 -22.70
CA GLU A 482 9.75 3.40 -21.94
C GLU A 482 10.16 2.64 -20.68
N TRP A 483 9.19 2.11 -19.92
CA TRP A 483 9.45 1.39 -18.66
C TRP A 483 9.32 -0.13 -18.86
N THR A 484 10.36 -0.73 -19.41
CA THR A 484 10.43 -2.18 -19.69
C THR A 484 10.74 -3.05 -18.46
N ASN A 485 11.24 -2.47 -17.36
CA ASN A 485 11.65 -3.18 -16.14
C ASN A 485 10.48 -3.68 -15.24
N GLY A 486 9.27 -3.77 -15.77
CA GLY A 486 8.06 -4.15 -15.03
C GLY A 486 7.08 -4.97 -15.86
N PRO A 487 5.90 -5.33 -15.30
CA PRO A 487 4.90 -6.11 -16.01
C PRO A 487 4.51 -5.44 -17.34
N SER A 488 4.56 -6.20 -18.43
CA SER A 488 4.12 -5.72 -19.76
C SER A 488 2.62 -5.45 -19.73
N ILE A 489 2.19 -4.30 -20.26
CA ILE A 489 0.78 -3.93 -20.39
C ILE A 489 0.21 -4.58 -21.67
N LEU A 490 0.97 -4.54 -22.76
CA LEU A 490 0.64 -5.20 -24.00
C LEU A 490 1.20 -6.63 -24.06
N PRO A 491 0.57 -7.56 -24.80
CA PRO A 491 1.12 -8.89 -25.06
C PRO A 491 2.51 -8.87 -25.69
N SER A 492 3.29 -9.95 -25.49
CA SER A 492 4.62 -10.08 -26.10
C SER A 492 4.56 -10.49 -27.58
N ASP A 493 3.51 -11.22 -27.99
CA ASP A 493 3.30 -11.60 -29.39
C ASP A 493 2.74 -10.41 -30.20
N PRO A 494 3.34 -10.06 -31.36
CA PRO A 494 2.87 -8.93 -32.18
C PRO A 494 1.41 -9.04 -32.65
N SER A 495 0.92 -10.26 -32.91
CA SER A 495 -0.47 -10.46 -33.32
C SER A 495 -1.42 -10.21 -32.16
N ASP A 496 -1.10 -10.76 -30.99
CA ASP A 496 -1.90 -10.54 -29.78
C ASP A 496 -1.88 -9.03 -29.39
N ARG A 497 -0.77 -8.30 -29.61
CA ARG A 497 -0.74 -6.82 -29.46
C ARG A 497 -1.65 -6.09 -30.42
N ALA A 498 -1.63 -6.46 -31.69
CA ALA A 498 -2.48 -5.85 -32.71
C ALA A 498 -3.97 -6.04 -32.38
N VAL A 499 -4.35 -7.23 -31.91
CA VAL A 499 -5.70 -7.53 -31.42
C VAL A 499 -6.05 -6.69 -30.19
N ALA A 500 -5.15 -6.54 -29.23
CA ALA A 500 -5.37 -5.69 -28.05
C ALA A 500 -5.61 -4.21 -28.44
N ARG A 501 -4.82 -3.67 -29.38
CA ARG A 501 -4.99 -2.31 -29.91
C ARG A 501 -6.33 -2.14 -30.61
N PHE A 502 -6.75 -3.14 -31.38
CA PHE A 502 -8.02 -3.12 -32.12
C PHE A 502 -9.22 -3.01 -31.16
N TRP A 503 -9.26 -3.86 -30.13
CA TRP A 503 -10.36 -3.83 -29.16
C TRP A 503 -10.34 -2.57 -28.29
N ALA A 504 -9.17 -2.04 -27.95
CA ALA A 504 -9.05 -0.75 -27.27
C ALA A 504 -9.61 0.40 -28.12
N ALA A 505 -9.30 0.44 -29.42
CA ALA A 505 -9.86 1.42 -30.35
C ALA A 505 -11.38 1.27 -30.52
N TYR A 506 -11.89 0.04 -30.63
CA TYR A 506 -13.32 -0.24 -30.69
C TYR A 506 -14.08 0.32 -29.48
N VAL A 507 -13.53 0.14 -28.27
CA VAL A 507 -14.13 0.66 -27.03
C VAL A 507 -14.23 2.19 -27.08
N ASP A 508 -13.16 2.87 -27.50
CA ASP A 508 -13.10 4.34 -27.54
C ASP A 508 -13.98 4.94 -28.65
N GLU A 509 -14.04 4.29 -29.81
CA GLU A 509 -14.71 4.84 -31.00
C GLU A 509 -16.18 4.43 -31.15
N LYS A 510 -16.58 3.28 -30.57
CA LYS A 510 -17.93 2.71 -30.75
C LYS A 510 -18.70 2.59 -29.47
N TRP A 511 -18.14 1.87 -28.50
CA TRP A 511 -18.87 1.49 -27.31
C TRP A 511 -19.08 2.66 -26.35
N PHE A 512 -17.99 3.35 -25.98
CA PHE A 512 -18.04 4.45 -25.01
C PHE A 512 -18.87 5.65 -25.50
N PRO A 513 -18.79 6.08 -26.78
CA PRO A 513 -19.69 7.10 -27.33
C PRO A 513 -21.17 6.71 -27.22
N SER A 514 -21.52 5.46 -27.53
CA SER A 514 -22.91 4.96 -27.43
C SER A 514 -23.41 4.97 -25.99
N LEU A 515 -22.57 4.58 -25.02
CA LEU A 515 -22.89 4.66 -23.59
C LEU A 515 -23.07 6.11 -23.10
N ARG A 516 -22.28 7.04 -23.63
CA ARG A 516 -22.43 8.47 -23.33
C ARG A 516 -23.72 9.03 -23.92
N GLU A 517 -24.03 8.70 -25.18
CA GLU A 517 -25.28 9.08 -25.84
C GLU A 517 -26.49 8.53 -25.07
N LEU A 518 -26.44 7.27 -24.63
CA LEU A 518 -27.49 6.65 -23.82
C LEU A 518 -27.74 7.43 -22.52
N ARG A 519 -26.67 7.83 -21.81
CA ARG A 519 -26.79 8.63 -20.57
C ARG A 519 -27.42 10.01 -20.78
N LEU A 520 -27.33 10.56 -21.99
CA LEU A 520 -27.85 11.89 -22.33
C LEU A 520 -29.21 11.82 -23.04
N ALA A 521 -29.62 10.65 -23.50
CA ALA A 521 -30.85 10.47 -24.26
C ALA A 521 -32.08 10.74 -23.39
N GLN A 522 -32.98 11.60 -23.88
CA GLN A 522 -34.23 11.94 -23.18
C GLN A 522 -35.45 11.19 -23.71
N ARG A 523 -35.46 10.79 -24.99
CA ARG A 523 -36.58 10.06 -25.61
C ARG A 523 -36.46 8.56 -25.38
N GLU A 524 -37.56 7.91 -25.01
CA GLU A 524 -37.57 6.47 -24.72
C GLU A 524 -37.19 5.59 -25.92
N GLU A 525 -37.68 5.91 -27.12
CA GLU A 525 -37.29 5.18 -28.35
C GLU A 525 -35.78 5.29 -28.63
N ALA A 526 -35.19 6.48 -28.42
CA ALA A 526 -33.76 6.69 -28.57
C ALA A 526 -32.95 5.95 -27.50
N LYS A 527 -33.44 5.91 -26.25
CA LYS A 527 -32.83 5.12 -25.18
C LYS A 527 -32.88 3.63 -25.48
N ALA A 528 -33.99 3.11 -26.00
CA ALA A 528 -34.14 1.71 -26.36
C ALA A 528 -33.12 1.31 -27.44
N ALA A 529 -33.06 2.06 -28.54
CA ALA A 529 -32.10 1.82 -29.63
C ALA A 529 -30.63 1.94 -29.18
N LEU A 530 -30.32 2.92 -28.31
CA LEU A 530 -28.98 3.09 -27.75
C LEU A 530 -28.62 2.00 -26.74
N THR A 531 -29.61 1.51 -25.98
CA THR A 531 -29.42 0.37 -25.05
C THR A 531 -29.09 -0.88 -25.82
N GLU A 532 -29.85 -1.19 -26.88
CA GLU A 532 -29.58 -2.31 -27.78
C GLU A 532 -28.15 -2.21 -28.34
N LYS A 533 -27.76 -1.05 -28.88
CA LYS A 533 -26.42 -0.82 -29.40
C LYS A 533 -25.30 -0.99 -28.36
N VAL A 534 -25.53 -0.56 -27.11
CA VAL A 534 -24.58 -0.75 -26.00
C VAL A 534 -24.46 -2.22 -25.60
N VAL A 535 -25.59 -2.94 -25.57
CA VAL A 535 -25.64 -4.38 -25.26
C VAL A 535 -24.99 -5.21 -26.36
N GLU A 536 -25.26 -4.92 -27.62
CA GLU A 536 -24.58 -5.54 -28.77
C GLU A 536 -23.07 -5.33 -28.70
N GLY A 537 -22.63 -4.11 -28.38
CA GLY A 537 -21.20 -3.83 -28.21
C GLY A 537 -20.56 -4.59 -27.04
N LEU A 538 -21.29 -4.79 -25.93
CA LEU A 538 -20.83 -5.65 -24.83
C LEU A 538 -20.75 -7.12 -25.24
N ALA A 539 -21.73 -7.62 -26.00
CA ALA A 539 -21.71 -9.00 -26.49
C ALA A 539 -20.52 -9.25 -27.44
N LEU A 540 -20.17 -8.28 -28.28
CA LEU A 540 -18.97 -8.33 -29.11
C LEU A 540 -17.69 -8.35 -28.28
N LEU A 541 -17.61 -7.54 -27.23
CA LEU A 541 -16.48 -7.54 -26.30
C LEU A 541 -16.38 -8.87 -25.53
N GLU A 542 -17.50 -9.47 -25.12
CA GLU A 542 -17.49 -10.78 -24.45
C GLU A 542 -16.98 -11.89 -25.40
N ALA A 543 -17.49 -11.93 -26.64
CA ALA A 543 -17.01 -12.88 -27.65
C ALA A 543 -15.50 -12.72 -27.90
N ALA A 544 -15.04 -11.48 -27.99
CA ALA A 544 -13.62 -11.15 -28.11
C ALA A 544 -12.81 -11.59 -26.91
N PHE A 545 -13.33 -11.38 -25.69
CA PHE A 545 -12.66 -11.79 -24.45
C PHE A 545 -12.46 -13.30 -24.43
N VAL A 546 -13.49 -14.07 -24.78
CA VAL A 546 -13.40 -15.54 -24.82
C VAL A 546 -12.32 -16.00 -25.79
N GLU A 547 -12.25 -15.40 -26.98
CA GLU A 547 -11.25 -15.74 -28.01
C GLU A 547 -9.83 -15.31 -27.59
N CYS A 548 -9.67 -14.08 -27.14
CA CYS A 548 -8.35 -13.47 -26.87
C CYS A 548 -7.74 -13.94 -25.55
N SER A 549 -8.55 -14.17 -24.52
CA SER A 549 -8.07 -14.56 -23.19
C SER A 549 -7.50 -15.98 -23.16
N LYS A 550 -7.88 -16.85 -24.12
CA LYS A 550 -7.51 -18.27 -24.16
C LYS A 550 -7.83 -18.98 -22.81
N GLY A 551 -8.92 -18.57 -22.15
CA GLY A 551 -9.36 -19.11 -20.85
C GLY A 551 -8.71 -18.47 -19.62
N LYS A 552 -7.98 -17.37 -19.77
CA LYS A 552 -7.33 -16.62 -18.69
C LYS A 552 -8.20 -15.43 -18.22
N THR A 553 -7.77 -14.77 -17.14
CA THR A 553 -8.56 -13.75 -16.46
C THR A 553 -8.66 -12.41 -17.21
N TYR A 554 -7.75 -12.11 -18.14
CA TYR A 554 -7.70 -10.83 -18.85
C TYR A 554 -7.62 -11.02 -20.38
N PHE A 555 -8.00 -9.98 -21.14
CA PHE A 555 -8.02 -9.96 -22.61
C PHE A 555 -6.68 -10.34 -23.27
N GLY A 556 -5.56 -10.20 -22.57
CA GLY A 556 -4.21 -10.56 -23.05
C GLY A 556 -3.57 -11.75 -22.31
N GLY A 557 -4.33 -12.50 -21.51
CA GLY A 557 -3.81 -13.63 -20.76
C GLY A 557 -3.52 -13.35 -19.28
N ASP A 558 -2.34 -13.78 -18.77
CA ASP A 558 -1.89 -13.53 -17.38
C ASP A 558 -1.29 -12.13 -17.20
N CYS A 559 -1.30 -11.32 -18.27
CA CYS A 559 -0.76 -9.97 -18.29
C CYS A 559 -1.78 -8.99 -17.70
N ILE A 560 -1.94 -9.00 -16.38
CA ILE A 560 -2.05 -7.79 -15.55
C ILE A 560 -1.31 -8.17 -14.26
N GLY A 561 -0.13 -7.58 -14.02
CA GLY A 561 0.73 -7.83 -12.85
C GLY A 561 0.15 -7.35 -11.52
N VAL A 562 -1.11 -7.67 -11.22
CA VAL A 562 -1.75 -7.41 -9.92
C VAL A 562 -1.64 -8.70 -9.11
N GLN A 563 -0.72 -8.71 -8.15
CA GLN A 563 -0.76 -9.68 -7.07
C GLN A 563 -2.17 -9.68 -6.45
N LYS A 564 -2.71 -10.88 -6.27
CA LYS A 564 -4.07 -11.30 -5.92
C LYS A 564 -4.75 -10.65 -4.69
N LYS A 565 -4.23 -9.56 -4.10
CA LYS A 565 -4.63 -9.08 -2.78
C LYS A 565 -5.61 -7.90 -2.71
N ASN A 566 -5.90 -7.19 -3.80
CA ASN A 566 -6.75 -5.98 -3.76
C ASN A 566 -7.86 -5.94 -4.82
N MET A 567 -8.76 -6.93 -4.83
CA MET A 567 -10.07 -6.76 -5.48
C MET A 567 -11.18 -7.35 -4.61
N LEU A 568 -11.76 -6.49 -3.77
CA LEU A 568 -13.12 -6.66 -3.27
C LEU A 568 -14.00 -5.68 -4.07
N SER A 569 -14.51 -6.14 -5.21
CA SER A 569 -15.79 -5.71 -5.77
C SER A 569 -16.02 -6.46 -7.08
N VAL A 570 -17.26 -6.93 -7.28
CA VAL A 570 -17.81 -7.63 -8.44
C VAL A 570 -17.55 -9.15 -8.48
N ARG A 571 -18.50 -9.89 -7.88
CA ARG A 571 -18.77 -11.30 -8.17
C ARG A 571 -20.05 -11.44 -9.00
N THR A 572 -20.15 -12.62 -9.62
CA THR A 572 -21.26 -13.36 -10.30
C THR A 572 -21.21 -13.32 -11.83
N SER A 573 -21.23 -14.41 -12.60
CA SER A 573 -21.47 -15.85 -12.29
C SER A 573 -21.30 -16.78 -13.52
N ASN A 574 -20.60 -17.91 -13.33
CA ASN A 574 -20.89 -19.32 -13.73
C ASN A 574 -21.19 -19.84 -15.18
N ILE A 575 -20.39 -20.89 -15.56
CA ILE A 575 -20.74 -22.26 -16.08
C ILE A 575 -20.75 -22.55 -17.63
N VAL A 576 -19.83 -23.42 -18.13
CA VAL A 576 -19.92 -24.79 -18.75
C VAL A 576 -18.73 -25.05 -19.72
N HIS A 577 -18.13 -26.26 -19.65
CA HIS A 577 -17.12 -26.86 -20.57
C HIS A 577 -17.55 -27.03 -22.04
N PHE A 578 -16.62 -27.07 -23.02
CA PHE A 578 -16.34 -28.21 -23.95
C PHE A 578 -15.20 -27.93 -24.98
N LEU A 579 -14.21 -28.85 -25.00
CA LEU A 579 -13.23 -29.36 -26.02
C LEU A 579 -12.90 -28.57 -27.33
N HIS A 580 -11.62 -28.18 -27.62
CA HIS A 580 -10.48 -28.89 -28.33
C HIS A 580 -10.67 -29.02 -29.89
N PRO A 581 -9.66 -29.19 -30.81
CA PRO A 581 -8.17 -29.14 -30.81
C PRO A 581 -7.54 -28.12 -31.79
N SER A 582 -6.25 -27.83 -31.60
CA SER A 582 -5.34 -27.31 -32.64
C SER A 582 -4.89 -28.43 -33.59
N ALA A 583 -5.00 -28.20 -34.90
CA ALA A 583 -4.44 -29.05 -35.94
C ALA A 583 -3.23 -28.35 -36.58
N ARG A 584 -2.07 -29.02 -36.58
CA ARG A 584 -0.90 -28.65 -37.38
C ARG A 584 -1.18 -28.90 -38.86
N THR A 585 -0.87 -27.91 -39.69
CA THR A 585 -0.96 -27.97 -41.15
C THR A 585 0.27 -28.64 -41.75
N LEU A 586 0.03 -29.55 -42.70
CA LEU A 586 1.00 -30.08 -43.65
C LEU A 586 1.31 -29.01 -44.73
N SER A 587 2.60 -28.80 -44.98
CA SER A 587 3.16 -27.93 -46.02
C SER A 587 2.80 -28.42 -47.44
N LEU A 588 2.41 -27.49 -48.33
CA LEU A 588 2.58 -27.59 -49.78
C LEU A 588 2.38 -26.22 -50.45
N MET A 589 3.41 -25.79 -51.20
CA MET A 589 3.50 -24.57 -52.04
C MET A 589 3.16 -23.27 -51.33
N ALA A 590 4.15 -22.66 -50.65
CA ALA A 590 3.96 -21.40 -49.93
C ALA A 590 3.69 -20.25 -50.91
N LYS A 591 2.39 -20.03 -51.22
CA LYS A 591 1.87 -18.67 -51.39
C LYS A 591 2.41 -17.82 -50.23
N SER A 592 2.69 -16.55 -50.47
CA SER A 592 3.10 -15.68 -49.37
C SER A 592 2.13 -15.87 -48.20
N ASP A 593 2.70 -16.11 -47.02
CA ASP A 593 1.95 -16.25 -45.78
C ASP A 593 1.26 -14.92 -45.41
N VAL A 594 1.60 -13.84 -46.14
CA VAL A 594 1.05 -12.50 -45.98
C VAL A 594 0.15 -12.17 -47.17
N LYS A 595 -1.10 -11.79 -46.87
CA LYS A 595 -2.05 -11.28 -47.86
C LYS A 595 -2.56 -9.92 -47.44
N LEU A 596 -2.71 -9.00 -48.38
CA LEU A 596 -3.31 -7.69 -48.12
C LEU A 596 -4.61 -7.56 -48.91
N LEU A 597 -5.73 -7.58 -48.19
CA LEU A 597 -7.05 -7.34 -48.75
C LEU A 597 -7.32 -5.83 -48.80
N GLY A 598 -7.55 -5.29 -49.99
CA GLY A 598 -7.72 -3.86 -50.18
C GLY A 598 -8.16 -3.47 -51.58
N ALA A 599 -8.32 -2.16 -51.79
CA ALA A 599 -8.66 -1.56 -53.08
C ALA A 599 -7.72 -0.39 -53.34
N TRP A 600 -7.20 -0.30 -54.56
CA TRP A 600 -6.12 0.62 -54.95
C TRP A 600 -6.34 2.13 -54.67
N PRO A 601 -7.55 2.73 -54.73
CA PRO A 601 -7.69 4.16 -54.43
C PRO A 601 -7.69 4.47 -52.92
N SER A 602 -7.67 3.45 -52.05
CA SER A 602 -7.73 3.67 -50.60
C SER A 602 -6.37 4.09 -50.05
N SER A 603 -6.30 5.32 -49.51
CA SER A 603 -5.11 5.82 -48.82
C SER A 603 -4.70 4.94 -47.63
N TYR A 604 -5.67 4.33 -46.95
CA TYR A 604 -5.42 3.40 -45.85
C TYR A 604 -4.77 2.09 -46.32
N VAL A 605 -5.16 1.58 -47.50
CA VAL A 605 -4.55 0.39 -48.11
C VAL A 605 -3.14 0.72 -48.59
N ASN A 606 -2.96 1.87 -49.24
CA ASN A 606 -1.66 2.33 -49.70
C ASN A 606 -0.66 2.47 -48.54
N ARG A 607 -1.11 2.91 -47.37
CA ARG A 607 -0.30 2.94 -46.15
C ARG A 607 0.25 1.55 -45.78
N ALA A 608 -0.60 0.51 -45.80
CA ALA A 608 -0.18 -0.86 -45.53
C ALA A 608 0.77 -1.40 -46.60
N GLN A 609 0.51 -1.13 -47.89
CA GLN A 609 1.41 -1.51 -48.98
C GLN A 609 2.80 -0.87 -48.83
N ILE A 610 2.85 0.43 -48.52
CA ILE A 610 4.12 1.14 -48.30
C ILE A 610 4.90 0.49 -47.15
N ALA A 611 4.24 0.17 -46.03
CA ALA A 611 4.89 -0.51 -44.91
C ALA A 611 5.48 -1.88 -45.30
N LEU A 612 4.72 -2.72 -46.02
CA LEU A 612 5.21 -4.01 -46.51
C LEU A 612 6.41 -3.84 -47.46
N ASN A 613 6.34 -2.86 -48.36
CA ASN A 613 7.41 -2.57 -49.31
C ASN A 613 8.68 -2.04 -48.62
N VAL A 614 8.55 -1.16 -47.64
CA VAL A 614 9.69 -0.65 -46.83
C VAL A 614 10.39 -1.81 -46.12
N LYS A 615 9.62 -2.78 -45.62
CA LYS A 615 10.15 -3.99 -44.97
C LYS A 615 10.56 -5.09 -45.95
N SER A 616 10.40 -4.89 -47.26
CA SER A 616 10.68 -5.91 -48.28
C SER A 616 9.96 -7.23 -48.01
N VAL A 617 8.71 -7.17 -47.53
CA VAL A 617 7.87 -8.34 -47.25
C VAL A 617 7.14 -8.72 -48.54
N ASP A 618 7.32 -9.95 -49.00
CA ASP A 618 6.51 -10.50 -50.10
C ASP A 618 5.07 -10.71 -49.63
N TYR A 619 4.07 -10.27 -50.42
CA TYR A 619 2.65 -10.41 -50.08
C TYR A 619 1.77 -10.66 -51.31
N GLU A 620 0.65 -11.37 -51.11
CA GLU A 620 -0.42 -11.49 -52.10
C GLU A 620 -1.41 -10.33 -51.93
N PHE A 621 -1.57 -9.47 -52.94
CA PHE A 621 -2.60 -8.42 -52.92
C PHE A 621 -3.94 -9.00 -53.38
N LEU A 622 -4.96 -8.90 -52.53
CA LEU A 622 -6.32 -9.35 -52.81
C LEU A 622 -7.19 -8.11 -53.06
N GLU A 623 -7.63 -7.92 -54.30
CA GLU A 623 -8.52 -6.80 -54.67
C GLU A 623 -9.90 -6.98 -54.02
N GLU A 624 -10.41 -5.94 -53.38
CA GLU A 624 -11.72 -5.88 -52.74
C GLU A 624 -12.69 -4.98 -53.51
N THR A 625 -13.96 -5.38 -53.59
CA THR A 625 -15.01 -4.58 -54.20
C THR A 625 -15.70 -3.69 -53.16
N PHE A 626 -15.90 -2.40 -53.47
CA PHE A 626 -16.56 -1.48 -52.53
C PHE A 626 -18.00 -1.90 -52.20
N ARG A 627 -18.73 -2.42 -53.20
CA ARG A 627 -20.07 -3.02 -53.07
C ARG A 627 -20.30 -4.07 -54.18
N PRO A 628 -20.79 -5.28 -53.87
CA PRO A 628 -20.94 -5.83 -52.51
C PRO A 628 -19.57 -6.08 -51.85
N LYS A 629 -19.53 -6.11 -50.52
CA LYS A 629 -18.31 -6.47 -49.78
C LYS A 629 -18.09 -7.99 -49.89
N SER A 630 -16.85 -8.42 -50.09
CA SER A 630 -16.52 -9.84 -50.17
C SER A 630 -16.80 -10.60 -48.86
N GLU A 631 -17.07 -11.90 -48.96
CA GLU A 631 -17.18 -12.77 -47.78
C GLU A 631 -15.88 -12.79 -46.97
N LEU A 632 -14.72 -12.69 -47.65
CA LEU A 632 -13.42 -12.66 -47.00
C LEU A 632 -13.29 -11.42 -46.11
N LEU A 633 -13.71 -10.24 -46.58
CA LEU A 633 -13.72 -9.02 -45.77
C LEU A 633 -14.68 -9.12 -44.58
N LEU A 634 -15.88 -9.64 -44.81
CA LEU A 634 -16.89 -9.79 -43.76
C LEU A 634 -16.44 -10.78 -42.68
N LYS A 635 -15.72 -11.83 -43.06
CA LYS A 635 -15.13 -12.80 -42.14
C LYS A 635 -13.90 -12.24 -41.41
N SER A 636 -13.04 -11.51 -42.11
CA SER A 636 -11.75 -11.07 -41.56
C SER A 636 -11.84 -9.76 -40.77
N ASN A 637 -12.84 -8.92 -41.05
CA ASN A 637 -13.15 -7.71 -40.29
C ASN A 637 -14.67 -7.62 -40.04
N PRO A 638 -15.24 -8.49 -39.20
CA PRO A 638 -16.69 -8.57 -38.99
C PRO A 638 -17.27 -7.31 -38.31
N ILE A 639 -16.42 -6.57 -37.58
CA ILE A 639 -16.81 -5.41 -36.77
C ILE A 639 -16.95 -4.15 -37.64
N HIS A 640 -15.87 -3.73 -38.31
CA HIS A 640 -15.89 -2.51 -39.11
C HIS A 640 -16.22 -2.78 -40.57
N LYS A 641 -15.95 -4.01 -41.06
CA LYS A 641 -16.20 -4.42 -42.45
C LYS A 641 -15.50 -3.46 -43.42
N LYS A 642 -14.27 -3.03 -43.07
CA LYS A 642 -13.48 -2.04 -43.80
C LYS A 642 -12.13 -2.62 -44.19
N ILE A 643 -11.62 -2.13 -45.32
CA ILE A 643 -10.24 -2.32 -45.79
C ILE A 643 -9.32 -1.21 -45.24
N PRO A 644 -8.01 -1.43 -45.11
CA PRO A 644 -7.28 -2.69 -45.38
C PRO A 644 -7.50 -3.78 -44.31
N VAL A 645 -7.30 -5.03 -44.71
CA VAL A 645 -7.07 -6.16 -43.80
C VAL A 645 -5.79 -6.88 -44.22
N LEU A 646 -4.80 -6.95 -43.32
CA LEU A 646 -3.61 -7.77 -43.52
C LEU A 646 -3.89 -9.16 -42.92
N ILE A 647 -3.70 -10.22 -43.68
CA ILE A 647 -3.86 -11.60 -43.21
C ILE A 647 -2.47 -12.22 -43.18
N HIS A 648 -1.97 -12.57 -41.99
CA HIS A 648 -0.72 -13.29 -41.81
C HIS A 648 -1.04 -14.71 -41.31
N GLY A 649 -0.87 -15.71 -42.17
CA GLY A 649 -1.38 -17.06 -41.96
C GLY A 649 -2.90 -17.07 -41.91
N ASP A 650 -3.45 -17.40 -40.74
CA ASP A 650 -4.88 -17.41 -40.42
C ASP A 650 -5.32 -16.21 -39.57
N LYS A 651 -4.42 -15.26 -39.29
CA LYS A 651 -4.65 -14.15 -38.38
C LYS A 651 -4.95 -12.84 -39.14
N PRO A 652 -6.19 -12.32 -39.08
CA PRO A 652 -6.50 -11.03 -39.67
C PRO A 652 -6.10 -9.88 -38.74
N ILE A 653 -5.36 -8.92 -39.28
CA ILE A 653 -4.97 -7.66 -38.65
C ILE A 653 -5.73 -6.54 -39.35
N CYS A 654 -6.51 -5.79 -38.57
CA CYS A 654 -7.40 -4.74 -39.05
C CYS A 654 -6.93 -3.36 -38.59
N GLU A 655 -7.42 -2.31 -39.25
CA GLU A 655 -7.05 -0.90 -39.07
C GLU A 655 -5.62 -0.59 -39.55
N SER A 656 -5.52 0.37 -40.48
CA SER A 656 -4.26 0.62 -41.20
C SER A 656 -3.10 1.03 -40.29
N LEU A 657 -3.33 1.78 -39.21
CA LEU A 657 -2.27 2.15 -38.25
C LEU A 657 -1.83 0.98 -37.36
N ILE A 658 -2.73 0.04 -37.08
CA ILE A 658 -2.40 -1.20 -36.36
C ILE A 658 -1.62 -2.13 -37.29
N ILE A 659 -2.03 -2.24 -38.55
CA ILE A 659 -1.32 -3.01 -39.59
C ILE A 659 0.12 -2.52 -39.76
N VAL A 660 0.35 -1.20 -39.84
CA VAL A 660 1.71 -0.64 -39.95
C VAL A 660 2.57 -1.01 -38.74
N GLN A 661 2.04 -0.85 -37.53
CA GLN A 661 2.75 -1.23 -36.30
C GLN A 661 3.04 -2.73 -36.26
N TYR A 662 2.08 -3.57 -36.66
CA TYR A 662 2.25 -5.00 -36.74
C TYR A 662 3.37 -5.37 -37.73
N ILE A 663 3.40 -4.74 -38.91
CA ILE A 663 4.46 -4.97 -39.90
C ILE A 663 5.82 -4.56 -39.33
N ASP A 664 5.90 -3.41 -38.67
CA ASP A 664 7.15 -2.93 -38.09
C ASP A 664 7.70 -3.85 -37.00
N GLU A 665 6.80 -4.41 -36.19
CA GLU A 665 7.12 -5.31 -35.08
C GLU A 665 7.46 -6.75 -35.52
N VAL A 666 6.76 -7.29 -36.52
CA VAL A 666 6.98 -8.68 -37.01
C VAL A 666 8.26 -8.77 -37.83
N TRP A 667 8.52 -7.79 -38.69
CA TRP A 667 9.71 -7.72 -39.53
C TRP A 667 10.69 -6.67 -38.99
N ALA A 668 11.06 -6.84 -37.71
CA ALA A 668 11.92 -5.91 -36.97
C ALA A 668 13.35 -5.80 -37.55
N ASP A 669 13.83 -6.83 -38.24
CA ASP A 669 15.18 -6.85 -38.85
C ASP A 669 15.32 -5.90 -40.06
N GLY A 670 14.21 -5.43 -40.64
CA GLY A 670 14.19 -4.47 -41.75
C GLY A 670 14.21 -3.00 -41.30
N PRO A 671 14.25 -2.04 -42.23
CA PRO A 671 14.22 -0.61 -41.91
C PRO A 671 13.05 -0.26 -40.98
N SER A 672 13.32 0.44 -39.89
CA SER A 672 12.28 0.84 -38.93
C SER A 672 11.30 1.81 -39.61
N ILE A 673 10.01 1.52 -39.55
CA ILE A 673 8.96 2.42 -40.05
C ILE A 673 8.67 3.50 -39.02
N LEU A 674 8.61 3.12 -37.75
CA LEU A 674 8.40 4.00 -36.62
C LEU A 674 9.74 4.39 -36.00
N PRO A 675 9.84 5.59 -35.39
CA PRO A 675 11.04 5.98 -34.66
C PRO A 675 11.39 4.98 -33.55
N CYS A 676 12.68 4.76 -33.31
CA CYS A 676 13.14 3.86 -32.24
C CYS A 676 13.05 4.50 -30.85
N ASP A 677 13.15 5.84 -30.76
CA ASP A 677 12.94 6.57 -29.51
C ASP A 677 11.45 6.49 -29.12
N PRO A 678 11.10 6.05 -27.89
CA PRO A 678 9.70 5.87 -27.50
C PRO A 678 8.88 7.15 -27.59
N TYR A 679 9.48 8.32 -27.34
CA TYR A 679 8.75 9.58 -27.39
C TYR A 679 8.45 9.95 -28.84
N ASP A 680 9.45 9.91 -29.71
CA ASP A 680 9.25 10.15 -31.14
C ASP A 680 8.26 9.15 -31.75
N HIS A 681 8.27 7.91 -31.28
CA HIS A 681 7.30 6.87 -31.64
C HIS A 681 5.87 7.25 -31.21
N ALA A 682 5.69 7.72 -29.97
CA ALA A 682 4.40 8.21 -29.48
C ALA A 682 3.90 9.44 -30.28
N ILE A 683 4.79 10.37 -30.62
CA ILE A 683 4.47 11.55 -31.44
C ILE A 683 4.08 11.14 -32.86
N ALA A 684 4.76 10.16 -33.46
CA ALA A 684 4.39 9.61 -34.77
C ALA A 684 2.97 9.00 -34.76
N ARG A 685 2.62 8.24 -33.71
CA ARG A 685 1.26 7.68 -33.53
C ARG A 685 0.21 8.78 -33.40
N PHE A 686 0.49 9.81 -32.60
CA PHE A 686 -0.40 10.95 -32.40
C PHE A 686 -0.73 11.65 -33.73
N TRP A 687 0.29 12.00 -34.52
CA TRP A 687 0.08 12.69 -35.79
C TRP A 687 -0.58 11.81 -36.85
N ALA A 688 -0.26 10.52 -36.88
CA ALA A 688 -0.91 9.58 -37.79
C ALA A 688 -2.41 9.45 -37.50
N ALA A 689 -2.80 9.35 -36.22
CA ALA A 689 -4.20 9.36 -35.81
C ALA A 689 -4.89 10.69 -36.12
N TYR A 690 -4.21 11.82 -35.91
CA TYR A 690 -4.74 13.15 -36.24
C TYR A 690 -5.09 13.28 -37.73
N ILE A 691 -4.23 12.75 -38.63
CA ILE A 691 -4.48 12.76 -40.08
C ILE A 691 -5.74 11.95 -40.42
N ASP A 692 -5.92 10.78 -39.80
CA ASP A 692 -7.09 9.93 -40.02
C ASP A 692 -8.39 10.61 -39.53
N ASP A 693 -8.32 11.28 -38.38
CA ASP A 693 -9.47 11.90 -37.74
C ASP A 693 -9.87 13.26 -38.32
N LYS A 694 -8.89 14.05 -38.80
CA LYS A 694 -9.12 15.45 -39.21
C LYS A 694 -8.95 15.66 -40.70
N TRP A 695 -7.88 15.15 -41.31
CA TRP A 695 -7.57 15.42 -42.70
C TRP A 695 -8.35 14.52 -43.66
N SER A 696 -8.42 13.22 -43.37
CA SER A 696 -9.09 12.24 -44.24
C SER A 696 -10.59 12.50 -44.44
N PRO A 697 -11.35 13.02 -43.45
CA PRO A 697 -12.72 13.50 -43.68
C PRO A 697 -12.79 14.70 -44.61
N LEU A 698 -11.93 15.71 -44.44
CA LEU A 698 -11.91 16.92 -45.28
C LEU A 698 -11.58 16.59 -46.73
N LEU A 699 -10.60 15.71 -46.98
CA LEU A 699 -10.27 15.24 -48.33
C LEU A 699 -11.46 14.56 -49.02
N ARG A 700 -12.21 13.73 -48.27
CA ARG A 700 -13.43 13.11 -48.80
C ARG A 700 -14.50 14.15 -49.13
N GLU A 701 -14.66 15.15 -48.28
CA GLU A 701 -15.59 16.26 -48.50
C GLU A 701 -15.23 17.07 -49.75
N LEU A 702 -13.94 17.38 -49.95
CA LEU A 702 -13.45 18.05 -51.17
C LEU A 702 -13.76 17.29 -52.45
N THR A 703 -13.64 15.96 -52.40
CA THR A 703 -13.90 15.08 -53.55
C THR A 703 -15.38 14.76 -53.76
N SER A 704 -16.27 15.24 -52.88
CA SER A 704 -17.71 15.04 -53.01
C SER A 704 -18.37 16.07 -53.93
N GLU A 705 -19.56 15.77 -54.44
CA GLU A 705 -20.37 16.68 -55.26
C GLU A 705 -20.94 17.82 -54.38
N GLN A 706 -20.10 18.78 -54.04
CA GLN A 706 -20.46 20.00 -53.32
C GLN A 706 -20.14 21.25 -54.16
N GLY A 707 -20.85 22.34 -53.89
CA GLY A 707 -20.63 23.64 -54.55
C GLY A 707 -19.26 24.26 -54.22
N GLU A 708 -18.79 25.16 -55.08
CA GLU A 708 -17.48 25.83 -54.98
C GLU A 708 -17.23 26.52 -53.62
N GLU A 709 -18.25 27.12 -53.02
CA GLU A 709 -18.13 27.82 -51.73
C GLU A 709 -17.89 26.85 -50.56
N ALA A 710 -18.55 25.69 -50.58
CA ALA A 710 -18.32 24.63 -49.59
C ALA A 710 -16.91 24.04 -49.74
N LYS A 711 -16.46 23.82 -50.98
CA LYS A 711 -15.08 23.37 -51.25
C LYS A 711 -14.05 24.40 -50.76
N ALA A 712 -14.28 25.69 -51.00
CA ALA A 712 -13.39 26.76 -50.52
C ALA A 712 -13.30 26.81 -48.99
N ALA A 713 -14.42 26.56 -48.28
CA ALA A 713 -14.44 26.47 -46.83
C ALA A 713 -13.63 25.28 -46.31
N VAL A 714 -13.75 24.12 -46.96
CA VAL A 714 -12.99 22.91 -46.61
C VAL A 714 -11.50 23.06 -46.91
N ILE A 715 -11.10 23.76 -47.99
CA ILE A 715 -9.68 24.08 -48.28
C ILE A 715 -9.08 25.00 -47.22
N LYS A 716 -9.88 25.92 -46.67
CA LYS A 716 -9.45 26.87 -45.65
C LYS A 716 -9.26 26.23 -44.28
N GLN A 717 -10.01 25.16 -43.99
CA GLN A 717 -9.97 24.40 -42.75
C GLN A 717 -8.78 23.43 -42.74
#